data_AF-A0AAQ3TWG0-F1
#
_entry.id   AF-A0AAQ3TWG0-F1
#
_cell.length_a   1.000
_cell.length_b   1.000
_cell.length_c   1.000
_cell.angle_alpha   90.00
_cell.angle_beta   90.00
_cell.angle_gamma   90.00
#
_symmetry.space_group_name_H-M   'P 1'
#
loop_
_entity.id
_entity.type
_entity.pdbx_description
1 polymer ?
#
loop_
_entity_poly.entity_id
_entity_poly.type
_entity_poly.pdbx_seq_one_letter_code
_entity_poly.pdbx_strand_id
1 'polypeptide(L)'
;MPMDLNVSPLPEAEDEQPHEGPAKFQYVQEERVESAVETMRREREERRRRLKREQQDEGSRPHSEHIRSDYPPQCKTGRHCRIKEAPQGWLECPAFGEPIDNIIPSKVPLDETFNESVPPGKRYSSKQVLNKQRKAGREIGLVIDLTNTNRYYSPSEWTNQCIIYVKIPCKGRDAVPDNESVNTFVNEVVKFLGLQRQSKNPRYILVHCTHGHNRTGFMIIHYLMRTHVSCVLEAINIFSQRRPPGIYKRDYIEALYKFYNEAPENRTITCPSTPEWKRPDDLDLNGEAKEDDDDNARLAPLFNGSEVKVITNDDVLGDAIPYDQQDELRRKCYQLLGMPDVRGYSQFPGSHPVSLNGDNLQLLRQRYYYATWKADGTRYMMLIMRDGSYLIDRNFCFRRIQMRFPHKNLEGLHEMTLIDGEMVVDKIPGSKLRRRYLAYDLMAIDSVSKTKMPFYERWRILENEIVRPRNYEKMLLESGATTTSNSSYKYDMELFSVRRKDFWVLTTVEKLLKEFIPSVLSHDADGLIFQGLDDPYVNRTHECLLKWKYPEMNSVDFLFELGSDGQQFVFLHERGKRKVLDGARIAFPNDIDPSSIVGRIVECSWNKEQQYWVCMRIRFDKSTPNDINTFRKVMRSISDNITEEKLLQEIGEITCLPILNGQFYPVGHRPSSVVLLRRPGRQAWSRAGGGPRRRASRRPGRRARSRAGGGPRRRASRRPGRRARSRAGGGPRRRAGHRPGRWARRRAGGEPRRRAAATEAGGSGAEPRVGHAVAVAVAQAGGSGAEPGVGHAVAVAVAQAGGSGAEPGVGHAVAVAAAQAGGSGAEPGVGHAVAVAAAQAGGSGAEPGVGHAVAVAATEAGWRGAEPGVGHAVAVAAAQAGCRGAEPGVGHAVAVAAAQAGGRGAEPGVGHAVAVAATEAGGRGAALGCRVSASPSPSRR
;
A
#
# COMPACT_ATOMS: atom_id res chain seq x y z
N MET A 1 -30.78 -3.00 -48.52
CA MET A 1 -31.63 -1.87 -48.09
C MET A 1 -32.18 -2.19 -46.72
N PRO A 2 -32.32 -1.20 -45.82
CA PRO A 2 -33.23 -1.29 -44.68
C PRO A 2 -34.67 -0.98 -45.13
N MET A 3 -35.65 -1.13 -44.22
CA MET A 3 -36.92 -0.40 -44.22
C MET A 3 -37.40 -0.30 -42.76
N ASP A 4 -37.87 0.86 -42.34
CA ASP A 4 -38.63 1.07 -41.10
C ASP A 4 -40.13 0.91 -41.36
N LEU A 5 -40.89 0.41 -40.37
CA LEU A 5 -42.36 0.50 -40.33
C LEU A 5 -42.84 0.55 -38.87
N ASN A 6 -43.63 1.57 -38.50
CA ASN A 6 -44.60 1.55 -37.38
C ASN A 6 -45.38 2.89 -37.28
N VAL A 7 -46.61 2.95 -37.79
CA VAL A 7 -47.59 4.04 -37.56
C VAL A 7 -49.04 3.51 -37.70
N SER A 8 -49.90 3.77 -36.70
CA SER A 8 -51.39 3.74 -36.71
C SER A 8 -52.15 2.41 -36.95
N PRO A 9 -53.48 2.33 -36.66
CA PRO A 9 -54.37 3.21 -35.86
C PRO A 9 -55.20 2.47 -34.75
N LEU A 10 -56.17 3.18 -34.13
CA LEU A 10 -57.25 2.67 -33.23
C LEU A 10 -58.43 2.04 -34.02
N PRO A 11 -59.39 1.37 -33.34
CA PRO A 11 -60.73 2.00 -33.18
C PRO A 11 -61.50 1.67 -31.87
N GLU A 12 -62.74 2.21 -31.80
CA GLU A 12 -63.89 1.95 -30.90
C GLU A 12 -64.15 0.44 -30.56
N ALA A 13 -64.75 -0.01 -29.44
CA ALA A 13 -65.86 0.46 -28.57
C ALA A 13 -67.28 0.15 -29.14
N GLU A 14 -68.29 -0.40 -28.43
CA GLU A 14 -68.48 -0.97 -27.06
C GLU A 14 -69.21 -2.37 -27.18
N ASP A 15 -69.96 -3.04 -26.28
CA ASP A 15 -70.59 -2.80 -24.95
C ASP A 15 -70.94 -4.17 -24.22
N GLU A 16 -71.87 -4.16 -23.26
CA GLU A 16 -72.60 -5.23 -22.54
C GLU A 16 -72.06 -5.80 -21.20
N GLN A 17 -72.98 -5.85 -20.21
CA GLN A 17 -72.94 -6.37 -18.83
C GLN A 17 -74.33 -7.02 -18.53
N PRO A 18 -74.60 -7.80 -17.44
CA PRO A 18 -73.97 -7.73 -16.11
C PRO A 18 -73.79 -9.03 -15.28
N HIS A 19 -73.18 -8.86 -14.09
CA HIS A 19 -73.22 -9.71 -12.87
C HIS A 19 -72.61 -11.13 -12.91
N GLU A 20 -72.07 -11.69 -11.82
CA GLU A 20 -72.00 -11.23 -10.42
C GLU A 20 -70.66 -11.60 -9.74
N GLY A 21 -70.21 -10.82 -8.74
CA GLY A 21 -69.00 -11.08 -7.96
C GLY A 21 -68.60 -9.90 -7.06
N PRO A 22 -68.16 -10.10 -5.79
CA PRO A 22 -68.21 -9.05 -4.78
C PRO A 22 -67.11 -7.97 -4.90
N ALA A 23 -67.53 -6.71 -4.79
CA ALA A 23 -66.66 -5.54 -4.90
C ALA A 23 -65.87 -5.22 -3.61
N LYS A 24 -64.71 -4.59 -3.77
CA LYS A 24 -63.91 -4.03 -2.67
C LYS A 24 -64.36 -2.60 -2.38
N PHE A 25 -64.49 -2.22 -1.10
CA PHE A 25 -64.76 -0.84 -0.72
C PHE A 25 -63.61 0.07 -1.12
N GLN A 26 -63.94 1.11 -1.91
CA GLN A 26 -63.05 2.20 -2.24
C GLN A 26 -63.38 3.38 -1.31
N TYR A 27 -62.48 3.69 -0.38
CA TYR A 27 -62.58 4.94 0.38
C TYR A 27 -61.93 6.07 -0.43
N VAL A 28 -62.69 7.12 -0.72
CA VAL A 28 -62.11 8.40 -1.16
C VAL A 28 -61.36 8.98 0.04
N GLN A 29 -60.09 9.31 -0.16
CA GLN A 29 -59.28 10.00 0.84
C GLN A 29 -58.62 11.20 0.18
N GLU A 30 -59.00 12.40 0.62
CA GLU A 30 -58.43 13.65 0.12
C GLU A 30 -56.94 13.74 0.51
N GLU A 31 -56.06 14.06 -0.44
CA GLU A 31 -54.65 14.34 -0.14
C GLU A 31 -54.50 15.69 0.58
N ARG A 32 -54.80 15.70 1.89
CA ARG A 32 -54.47 16.82 2.77
C ARG A 32 -52.95 16.85 2.98
N VAL A 33 -52.27 17.64 2.15
CA VAL A 33 -50.83 17.92 2.27
C VAL A 33 -50.55 18.69 3.58
N GLU A 34 -50.17 17.98 4.64
CA GLU A 34 -49.71 18.60 5.91
C GLU A 34 -48.44 19.43 5.65
N SER A 35 -48.39 20.63 6.23
CA SER A 35 -47.17 21.44 6.22
C SER A 35 -46.14 20.89 7.20
N ALA A 36 -44.84 20.99 6.87
CA ALA A 36 -43.75 20.60 7.78
C ALA A 36 -43.82 21.29 9.17
N VAL A 37 -44.50 22.43 9.26
CA VAL A 37 -44.79 23.14 10.52
C VAL A 37 -45.84 22.40 11.37
N GLU A 38 -46.86 21.80 10.75
CA GLU A 38 -47.85 20.94 11.43
C GLU A 38 -47.20 19.63 11.90
N THR A 39 -46.34 19.02 11.05
CA THR A 39 -45.59 17.81 11.41
C THR A 39 -44.73 18.02 12.66
N MET A 40 -43.94 19.12 12.72
CA MET A 40 -43.16 19.45 13.92
C MET A 40 -44.02 19.77 15.14
N ARG A 41 -45.21 20.37 14.96
CA ARG A 41 -46.13 20.63 16.07
C ARG A 41 -46.69 19.33 16.66
N ARG A 42 -47.10 18.40 15.78
CA ARG A 42 -47.58 17.06 16.14
C ARG A 42 -46.52 16.28 16.92
N GLU A 43 -45.29 16.18 16.42
CA GLU A 43 -44.19 15.53 17.14
C GLU A 43 -43.95 16.14 18.53
N ARG A 44 -44.06 17.47 18.66
CA ARG A 44 -43.82 18.18 19.93
C ARG A 44 -44.91 17.91 20.97
N GLU A 45 -46.16 17.75 20.53
CA GLU A 45 -47.27 17.35 21.41
C GLU A 45 -47.23 15.86 21.76
N GLU A 46 -46.77 15.00 20.84
CA GLU A 46 -46.59 13.57 21.07
C GLU A 46 -45.47 13.27 22.08
N ARG A 47 -44.33 13.99 21.99
CA ARG A 47 -43.26 13.96 23.02
C ARG A 47 -43.78 14.41 24.40
N ARG A 48 -44.65 15.43 24.46
CA ARG A 48 -45.31 15.86 25.72
C ARG A 48 -46.27 14.80 26.27
N ARG A 49 -46.99 14.06 25.42
CA ARG A 49 -47.85 12.95 25.84
C ARG A 49 -47.05 11.75 26.37
N ARG A 50 -45.85 11.49 25.83
CA ARG A 50 -44.97 10.40 26.31
C ARG A 50 -44.47 10.64 27.74
N LEU A 51 -43.88 11.81 27.98
CA LEU A 51 -43.44 12.26 29.31
C LEU A 51 -44.56 12.23 30.37
N LYS A 52 -45.81 12.47 29.96
CA LYS A 52 -46.97 12.46 30.87
C LYS A 52 -47.47 11.05 31.21
N ARG A 53 -47.06 10.01 30.46
CA ARG A 53 -47.29 8.59 30.82
C ARG A 53 -46.15 8.07 31.71
N GLU A 54 -44.92 8.43 31.38
CA GLU A 54 -43.71 8.08 32.14
C GLU A 54 -43.73 8.64 33.59
N GLN A 55 -44.54 9.66 33.88
CA GLN A 55 -44.79 10.18 35.23
C GLN A 55 -45.96 9.52 35.99
N GLN A 56 -46.61 8.48 35.46
CA GLN A 56 -47.75 7.82 36.13
C GLN A 56 -47.45 6.41 36.69
N ASP A 57 -46.29 5.81 36.39
CA ASP A 57 -45.95 4.42 36.78
C ASP A 57 -45.08 4.29 38.06
N GLU A 58 -44.64 5.39 38.68
CA GLU A 58 -43.90 5.36 39.95
C GLU A 58 -44.86 5.40 41.14
N GLY A 59 -45.19 4.22 41.69
CA GLY A 59 -46.24 4.06 42.70
C GLY A 59 -45.99 3.04 43.81
N SER A 60 -45.66 3.55 45.01
CA SER A 60 -45.87 2.94 46.35
C SER A 60 -44.92 1.85 46.86
N ARG A 61 -44.17 2.17 47.94
CA ARG A 61 -44.07 1.45 49.24
C ARG A 61 -42.85 1.93 50.07
N PRO A 62 -42.84 1.81 51.41
CA PRO A 62 -43.95 1.86 52.37
C PRO A 62 -43.74 2.99 53.43
N HIS A 63 -44.60 3.06 54.44
CA HIS A 63 -44.66 4.14 55.44
C HIS A 63 -43.77 3.88 56.68
N SER A 64 -43.39 4.95 57.38
CA SER A 64 -42.94 4.93 58.79
C SER A 64 -43.37 6.25 59.44
N GLU A 65 -43.55 6.24 60.76
CA GLU A 65 -44.61 7.03 61.41
C GLU A 65 -44.23 8.45 61.86
N HIS A 66 -45.23 9.33 61.92
CA HIS A 66 -45.11 10.68 62.44
C HIS A 66 -45.35 10.73 63.96
N ILE A 67 -44.40 11.31 64.71
CA ILE A 67 -44.67 11.91 66.02
C ILE A 67 -44.82 13.43 65.83
N ARG A 68 -45.88 14.01 66.38
CA ARG A 68 -46.11 15.46 66.44
C ARG A 68 -45.47 16.06 67.70
N SER A 69 -45.04 17.32 67.59
CA SER A 69 -44.91 18.24 68.72
C SER A 69 -45.08 19.67 68.20
N ASP A 70 -45.88 20.48 68.89
CA ASP A 70 -46.40 21.76 68.38
C ASP A 70 -45.61 22.97 68.92
N TYR A 71 -45.07 23.82 68.04
CA TYR A 71 -44.67 25.20 68.36
C TYR A 71 -44.89 26.14 67.16
N PRO A 72 -45.36 27.40 67.38
CA PRO A 72 -45.61 28.40 66.33
C PRO A 72 -44.31 28.97 65.71
N PRO A 73 -44.39 29.68 64.56
CA PRO A 73 -43.27 29.74 63.61
C PRO A 73 -42.17 30.73 63.95
N GLN A 74 -40.92 30.34 63.66
CA GLN A 74 -39.77 31.25 63.56
C GLN A 74 -39.23 31.28 62.12
N CYS A 75 -38.98 32.49 61.61
CA CYS A 75 -38.42 32.71 60.29
C CYS A 75 -36.98 32.18 60.21
N LYS A 76 -36.67 31.36 59.21
CA LYS A 76 -35.31 30.88 58.93
C LYS A 76 -34.84 31.33 57.54
N THR A 77 -33.87 32.23 57.55
CA THR A 77 -33.11 32.71 56.40
C THR A 77 -32.23 31.62 55.79
N GLY A 78 -31.91 31.76 54.50
CA GLY A 78 -30.71 31.14 53.91
C GLY A 78 -30.87 29.76 53.30
N ARG A 79 -31.19 29.69 52.00
CA ARG A 79 -30.69 28.59 51.17
C ARG A 79 -29.20 28.82 50.93
N HIS A 80 -28.34 28.03 51.58
CA HIS A 80 -26.92 28.02 51.24
C HIS A 80 -26.73 27.51 49.81
N CYS A 81 -26.48 28.42 48.88
CA CYS A 81 -25.82 28.05 47.63
C CYS A 81 -24.40 27.61 47.98
N ARG A 82 -24.00 26.40 47.57
CA ARG A 82 -22.59 26.00 47.68
C ARG A 82 -21.78 26.86 46.72
N ILE A 83 -20.82 27.61 47.25
CA ILE A 83 -19.90 28.44 46.47
C ILE A 83 -19.16 27.51 45.49
N LYS A 84 -19.10 27.86 44.20
CA LYS A 84 -18.32 27.08 43.23
C LYS A 84 -16.84 27.36 43.40
N GLU A 85 -16.05 26.36 43.78
CA GLU A 85 -14.60 26.49 43.87
C GLU A 85 -13.91 26.34 42.50
N ALA A 86 -12.92 27.19 42.25
CA ALA A 86 -12.08 27.09 41.06
C ALA A 86 -11.20 25.81 41.13
N PRO A 87 -10.93 25.12 40.01
CA PRO A 87 -10.14 23.88 40.03
C PRO A 87 -8.76 24.06 40.68
N GLN A 88 -8.27 23.05 41.41
CA GLN A 88 -6.96 23.09 42.04
C GLN A 88 -5.87 23.50 41.02
N GLY A 89 -5.08 24.52 41.38
CA GLY A 89 -4.05 25.08 40.53
C GLY A 89 -4.51 25.95 39.36
N TRP A 90 -5.81 26.26 39.25
CA TRP A 90 -6.32 27.09 38.15
C TRP A 90 -5.94 28.57 38.28
N LEU A 91 -5.87 29.12 39.50
CA LEU A 91 -5.67 30.56 39.73
C LEU A 91 -4.35 31.06 39.11
N GLU A 92 -3.23 30.49 39.56
CA GLU A 92 -1.87 30.90 39.13
C GLU A 92 -1.46 30.34 37.76
N CYS A 93 -2.23 29.39 37.21
CA CYS A 93 -2.01 28.90 35.84
C CYS A 93 -2.14 30.06 34.82
N PRO A 94 -1.15 30.28 33.93
CA PRO A 94 -1.21 31.34 32.93
C PRO A 94 -2.45 31.24 32.01
N ALA A 95 -3.10 32.37 31.72
CA ALA A 95 -4.42 32.37 31.08
C ALA A 95 -4.45 31.73 29.67
N PHE A 96 -3.52 32.10 28.79
CA PHE A 96 -3.37 31.57 27.44
C PHE A 96 -1.90 31.56 27.00
N GLY A 97 -1.60 30.87 25.90
CA GLY A 97 -0.32 30.91 25.20
C GLY A 97 -0.44 31.61 23.84
N GLU A 98 0.69 31.75 23.16
CA GLU A 98 0.74 32.34 21.83
C GLU A 98 0.19 31.39 20.74
N PRO A 99 -0.39 31.93 19.66
CA PRO A 99 -1.13 31.12 18.70
C PRO A 99 -0.21 30.24 17.84
N ILE A 100 -0.71 29.07 17.46
CA ILE A 100 -0.12 28.10 16.53
C ILE A 100 -1.15 27.89 15.43
N ASP A 101 -0.88 28.26 14.18
CA ASP A 101 -1.86 28.20 13.07
C ASP A 101 -3.24 28.81 13.41
N ASN A 102 -3.22 29.98 14.06
CA ASN A 102 -4.39 30.66 14.64
C ASN A 102 -5.14 29.90 15.76
N ILE A 103 -4.60 28.78 16.25
CA ILE A 103 -5.07 28.06 17.43
C ILE A 103 -4.42 28.66 18.69
N ILE A 104 -5.23 29.20 19.60
CA ILE A 104 -4.82 29.80 20.88
C ILE A 104 -5.01 28.76 21.99
N PRO A 105 -3.94 28.19 22.58
CA PRO A 105 -4.05 27.30 23.74
C PRO A 105 -4.37 28.11 25.00
N SER A 106 -5.40 27.72 25.75
CA SER A 106 -5.90 28.47 26.92
C SER A 106 -6.28 27.55 28.09
N LYS A 107 -6.22 28.07 29.33
CA LYS A 107 -6.94 27.45 30.46
C LYS A 107 -8.45 27.67 30.30
N VAL A 108 -9.26 26.88 30.99
CA VAL A 108 -10.72 27.02 30.94
C VAL A 108 -11.12 28.39 31.48
N PRO A 109 -11.93 29.20 30.79
CA PRO A 109 -12.52 30.38 31.41
C PRO A 109 -13.61 29.97 32.40
N LEU A 110 -13.85 30.80 33.42
CA LEU A 110 -14.87 30.57 34.44
C LEU A 110 -15.98 31.62 34.34
N ASP A 111 -17.23 31.18 34.46
CA ASP A 111 -18.40 32.05 34.46
C ASP A 111 -18.52 32.90 35.75
N GLU A 112 -19.53 33.75 35.78
CA GLU A 112 -19.77 34.70 36.88
C GLU A 112 -20.20 34.04 38.20
N THR A 113 -20.49 32.74 38.22
CA THR A 113 -20.78 31.98 39.46
C THR A 113 -19.53 31.54 40.22
N PHE A 114 -18.33 31.73 39.66
CA PHE A 114 -17.04 31.59 40.35
C PHE A 114 -16.52 32.93 40.90
N ASN A 115 -17.29 34.04 40.79
CA ASN A 115 -16.84 35.36 41.23
C ASN A 115 -16.53 35.43 42.75
N GLU A 116 -17.15 34.60 43.56
CA GLU A 116 -16.94 34.54 45.02
C GLU A 116 -15.63 33.82 45.40
N SER A 117 -15.24 32.78 44.65
CA SER A 117 -14.01 32.02 44.87
C SER A 117 -12.79 32.54 44.08
N VAL A 118 -13.01 33.39 43.07
CA VAL A 118 -11.95 33.95 42.22
C VAL A 118 -11.78 35.46 42.45
N PRO A 119 -10.69 35.91 43.10
CA PRO A 119 -10.42 37.32 43.36
C PRO A 119 -10.43 38.17 42.08
N PRO A 120 -10.97 39.42 42.10
CA PRO A 120 -11.19 40.23 40.90
C PRO A 120 -10.01 40.34 39.93
N GLY A 121 -8.77 40.47 40.44
CA GLY A 121 -7.56 40.55 39.61
C GLY A 121 -7.15 39.24 38.90
N LYS A 122 -7.60 38.08 39.39
CA LYS A 122 -7.30 36.75 38.82
C LYS A 122 -8.44 36.16 37.99
N ARG A 123 -9.57 36.87 37.84
CA ARG A 123 -10.72 36.44 37.03
C ARG A 123 -10.36 36.27 35.55
N TYR A 124 -10.95 35.26 34.92
CA TYR A 124 -10.79 34.95 33.51
C TYR A 124 -12.07 34.33 32.94
N SER A 125 -13.07 35.17 32.67
CA SER A 125 -14.34 34.77 32.04
C SER A 125 -14.32 34.88 30.51
N SER A 126 -15.32 34.30 29.83
CA SER A 126 -15.51 34.38 28.36
C SER A 126 -15.36 35.81 27.81
N LYS A 127 -16.04 36.79 28.44
CA LYS A 127 -15.96 38.23 28.18
C LYS A 127 -14.51 38.75 28.27
N GLN A 128 -13.75 38.30 29.27
CA GLN A 128 -12.34 38.67 29.46
C GLN A 128 -11.41 37.99 28.46
N VAL A 129 -11.69 36.75 28.02
CA VAL A 129 -10.93 36.09 26.93
C VAL A 129 -11.03 36.94 25.67
N LEU A 130 -12.26 37.28 25.25
CA LEU A 130 -12.53 38.01 24.03
C LEU A 130 -11.94 39.43 24.07
N ASN A 131 -12.05 40.12 25.20
CA ASN A 131 -11.44 41.44 25.36
C ASN A 131 -9.90 41.40 25.35
N LYS A 132 -9.27 40.35 25.90
CA LYS A 132 -7.81 40.18 25.84
C LYS A 132 -7.34 39.84 24.42
N GLN A 133 -8.04 38.94 23.70
CA GLN A 133 -7.66 38.59 22.32
C GLN A 133 -7.93 39.73 21.32
N ARG A 134 -9.06 40.44 21.42
CA ARG A 134 -9.33 41.63 20.60
C ARG A 134 -8.27 42.72 20.79
N LYS A 135 -7.79 42.96 22.02
CA LYS A 135 -6.66 43.87 22.30
C LYS A 135 -5.34 43.39 21.68
N ALA A 136 -5.16 42.08 21.48
CA ALA A 136 -4.03 41.49 20.76
C ALA A 136 -4.25 41.40 19.23
N GLY A 137 -5.28 42.04 18.68
CA GLY A 137 -5.62 42.02 17.25
C GLY A 137 -6.28 40.73 16.75
N ARG A 138 -6.76 39.86 17.66
CA ARG A 138 -7.24 38.50 17.36
C ARG A 138 -8.75 38.39 17.59
N GLU A 139 -9.50 38.12 16.53
CA GLU A 139 -10.94 37.79 16.61
C GLU A 139 -11.12 36.26 16.74
N ILE A 140 -11.73 35.77 17.82
CA ILE A 140 -12.08 34.34 17.96
C ILE A 140 -13.35 34.05 17.15
N GLY A 141 -13.35 32.95 16.39
CA GLY A 141 -14.53 32.45 15.65
C GLY A 141 -14.95 31.01 15.97
N LEU A 142 -14.09 30.24 16.64
CA LEU A 142 -14.38 28.88 17.11
C LEU A 142 -13.78 28.68 18.52
N VAL A 143 -14.51 27.98 19.39
CA VAL A 143 -14.05 27.49 20.69
C VAL A 143 -14.15 25.97 20.69
N ILE A 144 -13.06 25.29 21.04
CA ILE A 144 -13.03 23.85 21.27
C ILE A 144 -12.73 23.59 22.74
N ASP A 145 -13.69 22.97 23.42
CA ASP A 145 -13.68 22.65 24.83
C ASP A 145 -13.38 21.16 25.05
N LEU A 146 -12.21 20.87 25.61
CA LEU A 146 -11.69 19.53 25.87
C LEU A 146 -12.02 19.01 27.28
N THR A 147 -12.89 19.68 28.04
CA THR A 147 -13.23 19.31 29.42
C THR A 147 -14.40 18.32 29.49
N ASN A 148 -14.29 17.28 30.31
CA ASN A 148 -15.36 16.32 30.60
C ASN A 148 -16.34 16.81 31.69
N THR A 149 -16.71 18.09 31.66
CA THR A 149 -17.69 18.68 32.59
C THR A 149 -18.30 19.93 31.98
N ASN A 150 -19.51 20.28 32.41
CA ASN A 150 -20.23 21.49 31.99
C ASN A 150 -20.32 22.52 33.13
N ARG A 151 -19.55 22.36 34.23
CA ARG A 151 -19.68 23.21 35.43
C ARG A 151 -19.09 24.63 35.31
N TYR A 152 -18.28 24.88 34.30
CA TYR A 152 -17.39 26.06 34.22
C TYR A 152 -18.02 27.31 33.57
N TYR A 153 -18.84 27.14 32.53
CA TYR A 153 -19.53 28.21 31.82
C TYR A 153 -20.63 27.64 30.93
N SER A 154 -21.54 28.48 30.44
CA SER A 154 -22.58 28.08 29.49
C SER A 154 -22.12 28.22 28.03
N PRO A 155 -22.31 27.23 27.15
CA PRO A 155 -22.06 27.37 25.70
C PRO A 155 -22.74 28.58 25.05
N SER A 156 -23.84 29.07 25.63
CA SER A 156 -24.55 30.30 25.21
C SER A 156 -23.67 31.55 25.23
N GLU A 157 -22.65 31.62 26.10
CA GLU A 157 -21.75 32.79 26.20
C GLU A 157 -20.94 33.01 24.92
N TRP A 158 -20.68 31.96 24.14
CA TRP A 158 -19.96 32.01 22.87
C TRP A 158 -20.93 32.14 21.69
N THR A 159 -21.97 31.31 21.66
CA THR A 159 -22.91 31.27 20.52
C THR A 159 -23.74 32.55 20.40
N ASN A 160 -24.09 33.21 21.52
CA ASN A 160 -24.72 34.54 21.51
C ASN A 160 -23.83 35.64 20.90
N GLN A 161 -22.51 35.38 20.75
CA GLN A 161 -21.55 36.28 20.10
C GLN A 161 -21.17 35.82 18.70
N CYS A 162 -21.97 34.92 18.09
CA CYS A 162 -21.73 34.31 16.77
C CYS A 162 -20.41 33.52 16.67
N ILE A 163 -19.92 33.00 17.80
CA ILE A 163 -18.73 32.14 17.87
C ILE A 163 -19.18 30.68 17.87
N ILE A 164 -18.59 29.86 17.00
CA ILE A 164 -18.89 28.43 16.93
C ILE A 164 -18.35 27.75 18.20
N TYR A 165 -19.11 26.84 18.79
CA TYR A 165 -18.72 26.10 20.00
C TYR A 165 -18.75 24.59 19.73
N VAL A 166 -17.65 23.89 20.04
CA VAL A 166 -17.50 22.45 19.89
C VAL A 166 -16.99 21.85 21.21
N LYS A 167 -17.67 20.81 21.70
CA LYS A 167 -17.31 20.07 22.93
C LYS A 167 -16.74 18.71 22.55
N ILE A 168 -15.51 18.41 22.98
CA ILE A 168 -14.86 17.12 22.77
C ILE A 168 -14.47 16.58 24.17
N PRO A 169 -15.37 15.84 24.85
CA PRO A 169 -15.24 15.51 26.27
C PRO A 169 -14.14 14.46 26.53
N CYS A 170 -12.89 14.93 26.64
CA CYS A 170 -11.73 14.09 26.92
C CYS A 170 -11.76 13.60 28.38
N LYS A 171 -11.77 12.28 28.59
CA LYS A 171 -11.87 11.61 29.91
C LYS A 171 -10.92 12.20 30.98
N GLY A 172 -11.33 12.09 32.25
CA GLY A 172 -10.56 12.51 33.42
C GLY A 172 -9.45 11.51 33.79
N ARG A 173 -8.55 11.96 34.68
CA ARG A 173 -7.44 11.23 35.35
C ARG A 173 -6.61 10.29 34.47
N ASP A 174 -5.38 10.75 34.18
CA ASP A 174 -4.23 9.99 33.64
C ASP A 174 -4.37 9.21 32.32
N ALA A 175 -5.58 9.14 31.75
CA ALA A 175 -5.77 8.83 30.35
C ALA A 175 -5.33 10.01 29.45
N VAL A 176 -4.77 9.67 28.30
CA VAL A 176 -4.66 10.58 27.14
C VAL A 176 -6.00 10.63 26.39
N PRO A 177 -6.30 11.70 25.62
CA PRO A 177 -7.42 11.70 24.70
C PRO A 177 -7.38 10.51 23.73
N ASP A 178 -8.53 9.91 23.48
CA ASP A 178 -8.68 8.79 22.56
C ASP A 178 -8.58 9.24 21.08
N ASN A 179 -8.34 8.27 20.20
CA ASN A 179 -8.10 8.55 18.79
C ASN A 179 -9.33 9.11 18.05
N GLU A 180 -10.56 8.86 18.50
CA GLU A 180 -11.78 9.40 17.90
C GLU A 180 -11.98 10.87 18.29
N SER A 181 -11.73 11.22 19.55
CA SER A 181 -11.62 12.61 20.03
C SER A 181 -10.52 13.38 19.27
N VAL A 182 -9.36 12.76 19.03
CA VAL A 182 -8.26 13.37 18.25
C VAL A 182 -8.66 13.55 16.78
N ASN A 183 -9.26 12.55 16.14
CA ASN A 183 -9.71 12.64 14.74
C ASN A 183 -10.77 13.74 14.58
N THR A 184 -11.70 13.85 15.53
CA THR A 184 -12.72 14.92 15.58
C THR A 184 -12.09 16.31 15.75
N PHE A 185 -11.13 16.46 16.68
CA PHE A 185 -10.41 17.71 16.88
C PHE A 185 -9.71 18.19 15.61
N VAL A 186 -8.91 17.32 14.99
CA VAL A 186 -8.13 17.68 13.79
C VAL A 186 -9.06 18.02 12.62
N ASN A 187 -10.16 17.29 12.45
CA ASN A 187 -11.16 17.57 11.41
C ASN A 187 -11.75 18.97 11.54
N GLU A 188 -12.30 19.33 12.70
CA GLU A 188 -12.95 20.63 12.87
C GLU A 188 -11.97 21.81 12.78
N VAL A 189 -10.72 21.65 13.25
CA VAL A 189 -9.66 22.63 13.08
C VAL A 189 -9.31 22.81 11.59
N VAL A 190 -9.03 21.73 10.85
CA VAL A 190 -8.66 21.80 9.43
C VAL A 190 -9.80 22.36 8.57
N LYS A 191 -11.05 21.99 8.87
CA LYS A 191 -12.28 22.48 8.25
C LYS A 191 -12.48 23.99 8.48
N PHE A 192 -12.37 24.46 9.73
CA PHE A 192 -12.50 25.89 10.07
C PHE A 192 -11.41 26.74 9.43
N LEU A 193 -10.13 26.34 9.55
CA LEU A 193 -9.01 27.05 8.94
C LEU A 193 -9.08 26.98 7.40
N GLY A 194 -9.53 25.86 6.83
CA GLY A 194 -9.74 25.66 5.40
C GLY A 194 -10.72 26.67 4.80
N LEU A 195 -11.88 26.86 5.44
CA LEU A 195 -12.88 27.86 5.06
C LEU A 195 -12.35 29.30 5.10
N GLN A 196 -11.32 29.59 5.91
CA GLN A 196 -10.80 30.93 6.12
C GLN A 196 -9.53 31.26 5.31
N ARG A 197 -9.01 30.31 4.52
CA ARG A 197 -7.82 30.52 3.65
C ARG A 197 -7.92 31.68 2.65
N GLN A 198 -9.13 32.17 2.37
CA GLN A 198 -9.40 33.30 1.48
C GLN A 198 -9.93 34.55 2.21
N SER A 199 -10.06 34.50 3.54
CA SER A 199 -10.48 35.68 4.32
C SER A 199 -9.34 36.69 4.41
N LYS A 200 -9.66 37.98 4.25
CA LYS A 200 -8.72 39.08 4.55
C LYS A 200 -8.41 39.16 6.05
N ASN A 201 -9.39 38.82 6.88
CA ASN A 201 -9.29 38.77 8.34
C ASN A 201 -9.58 37.32 8.78
N PRO A 202 -8.58 36.44 8.89
CA PRO A 202 -8.78 35.10 9.43
C PRO A 202 -9.06 35.19 10.94
N ARG A 203 -9.99 34.35 11.42
CA ARG A 203 -10.34 34.24 12.84
C ARG A 203 -9.50 33.17 13.52
N TYR A 204 -9.51 33.22 14.85
CA TYR A 204 -8.75 32.35 15.72
C TYR A 204 -9.64 31.28 16.36
N ILE A 205 -9.02 30.14 16.67
CA ILE A 205 -9.62 29.02 17.39
C ILE A 205 -9.12 29.08 18.83
N LEU A 206 -10.00 29.18 19.82
CA LEU A 206 -9.64 29.01 21.23
C LEU A 206 -9.73 27.53 21.58
N VAL A 207 -8.64 26.90 22.04
CA VAL A 207 -8.64 25.49 22.49
C VAL A 207 -8.26 25.43 23.95
N HIS A 208 -9.13 24.87 24.79
CA HIS A 208 -8.86 24.75 26.21
C HIS A 208 -9.22 23.38 26.78
N CYS A 209 -8.50 23.02 27.84
CA CYS A 209 -8.93 22.09 28.86
C CYS A 209 -8.85 22.84 30.20
N THR A 210 -8.96 22.16 31.35
CA THR A 210 -8.90 22.82 32.68
C THR A 210 -7.74 23.83 32.80
N HIS A 211 -6.50 23.41 32.50
CA HIS A 211 -5.30 24.26 32.63
C HIS A 211 -4.68 24.66 31.27
N GLY A 212 -5.13 24.09 30.15
CA GLY A 212 -4.61 24.46 28.82
C GLY A 212 -3.21 23.96 28.47
N HIS A 213 -2.75 22.88 29.13
CA HIS A 213 -1.44 22.25 28.90
C HIS A 213 -1.57 20.85 28.30
N ASN A 214 -1.58 19.78 29.10
CA ASN A 214 -1.43 18.40 28.60
C ASN A 214 -2.45 17.99 27.51
N ARG A 215 -3.76 18.00 27.81
CA ARG A 215 -4.82 17.67 26.81
C ARG A 215 -4.83 18.62 25.59
N THR A 216 -4.62 19.92 25.81
CA THR A 216 -4.60 20.94 24.74
C THR A 216 -3.40 20.76 23.82
N GLY A 217 -2.21 20.54 24.38
CA GLY A 217 -0.99 20.30 23.63
C GLY A 217 -1.02 19.00 22.83
N PHE A 218 -1.56 17.92 23.41
CA PHE A 218 -1.73 16.63 22.73
C PHE A 218 -2.57 16.76 21.46
N MET A 219 -3.72 17.43 21.57
CA MET A 219 -4.58 17.75 20.43
C MET A 219 -3.87 18.62 19.38
N ILE A 220 -3.21 19.70 19.80
CA ILE A 220 -2.50 20.62 18.89
C ILE A 220 -1.31 19.93 18.20
N ILE A 221 -0.55 19.08 18.90
CA ILE A 221 0.55 18.30 18.33
C ILE A 221 0.04 17.29 17.29
N HIS A 222 -1.09 16.61 17.56
CA HIS A 222 -1.72 15.76 16.55
C HIS A 222 -2.14 16.54 15.30
N TYR A 223 -2.63 17.78 15.45
CA TYR A 223 -2.90 18.67 14.32
C TYR A 223 -1.61 19.06 13.55
N LEU A 224 -0.54 19.46 14.26
CA LEU A 224 0.75 19.83 13.67
C LEU A 224 1.33 18.68 12.82
N MET A 225 1.39 17.49 13.40
CA MET A 225 1.92 16.25 12.81
C MET A 225 1.09 15.71 11.64
N ARG A 226 -0.16 16.15 11.47
CA ARG A 226 -1.05 15.76 10.37
C ARG A 226 -1.15 16.82 9.26
N THR A 227 -0.55 18.00 9.45
CA THR A 227 -0.65 19.11 8.48
C THR A 227 0.69 19.52 7.87
N HIS A 228 1.72 19.76 8.68
CA HIS A 228 2.98 20.32 8.19
C HIS A 228 4.24 19.88 8.94
N VAL A 229 4.16 19.60 10.24
CA VAL A 229 5.30 19.10 11.03
C VAL A 229 5.52 17.62 10.73
N SER A 230 6.78 17.18 10.71
CA SER A 230 7.16 15.82 10.28
C SER A 230 7.86 14.98 11.35
N CYS A 231 8.00 15.47 12.58
CA CYS A 231 8.68 14.81 13.70
C CYS A 231 8.01 15.17 15.04
N VAL A 232 7.79 14.19 15.92
CA VAL A 232 7.12 14.41 17.22
C VAL A 232 7.88 15.42 18.09
N LEU A 233 9.22 15.37 18.08
CA LEU A 233 10.06 16.30 18.86
C LEU A 233 9.91 17.76 18.38
N GLU A 234 9.80 17.98 17.08
CA GLU A 234 9.58 19.31 16.49
C GLU A 234 8.23 19.88 16.94
N ALA A 235 7.16 19.07 16.89
CA ALA A 235 5.82 19.50 17.31
C ALA A 235 5.73 19.79 18.82
N ILE A 236 6.40 18.97 19.66
CA ILE A 236 6.52 19.22 21.10
C ILE A 236 7.21 20.56 21.36
N ASN A 237 8.32 20.84 20.65
CA ASN A 237 9.08 22.09 20.81
C ASN A 237 8.31 23.33 20.34
N ILE A 238 7.52 23.22 19.26
CA ILE A 238 6.62 24.29 18.82
C ILE A 238 5.57 24.59 19.91
N PHE A 239 4.98 23.55 20.52
CA PHE A 239 3.99 23.75 21.58
C PHE A 239 4.60 24.30 22.88
N SER A 240 5.77 23.80 23.31
CA SER A 240 6.41 24.23 24.56
C SER A 240 6.87 25.70 24.51
N GLN A 241 7.38 26.17 23.36
CA GLN A 241 7.75 27.57 23.16
C GLN A 241 6.53 28.51 23.19
N ARG A 242 5.39 28.06 22.67
CA ARG A 242 4.16 28.88 22.53
C ARG A 242 3.27 28.84 23.77
N ARG A 243 3.33 27.76 24.55
CA ARG A 243 2.58 27.55 25.81
C ARG A 243 3.49 26.99 26.92
N PRO A 244 4.50 27.73 27.40
CA PRO A 244 5.47 27.22 28.37
C PRO A 244 4.84 26.65 29.65
N PRO A 245 5.32 25.52 30.19
CA PRO A 245 6.46 24.73 29.72
C PRO A 245 6.11 23.70 28.63
N GLY A 246 4.88 23.70 28.11
CA GLY A 246 4.35 22.71 27.17
C GLY A 246 3.50 21.63 27.85
N ILE A 247 3.70 20.37 27.44
CA ILE A 247 3.17 19.17 28.10
C ILE A 247 4.16 18.75 29.19
N TYR A 248 3.65 18.49 30.40
CA TYR A 248 4.45 18.10 31.57
C TYR A 248 4.11 16.72 32.16
N LYS A 249 3.07 16.03 31.66
CA LYS A 249 2.85 14.60 31.95
C LYS A 249 3.56 13.72 30.92
N ARG A 250 4.30 12.71 31.39
CA ARG A 250 5.13 11.82 30.56
C ARG A 250 4.29 10.96 29.62
N ASP A 251 3.21 10.40 30.12
CA ASP A 251 2.31 9.46 29.42
C ASP A 251 1.71 10.09 28.14
N TYR A 252 1.50 11.41 28.18
CA TYR A 252 1.06 12.20 27.03
C TYR A 252 2.11 12.30 25.93
N ILE A 253 3.40 12.40 26.29
CA ILE A 253 4.52 12.43 25.34
C ILE A 253 4.83 11.01 24.84
N GLU A 254 4.79 10.01 25.72
CA GLU A 254 4.91 8.59 25.35
C GLU A 254 3.83 8.15 24.36
N ALA A 255 2.57 8.53 24.59
CA ALA A 255 1.48 8.25 23.68
C ALA A 255 1.67 8.92 22.30
N LEU A 256 2.24 10.13 22.23
CA LEU A 256 2.55 10.79 20.95
C LEU A 256 3.63 10.03 20.17
N TYR A 257 4.76 9.70 20.80
CA TYR A 257 5.83 8.90 20.17
C TYR A 257 5.30 7.53 19.71
N LYS A 258 4.56 6.84 20.59
CA LYS A 258 3.94 5.54 20.30
C LYS A 258 2.93 5.61 19.14
N PHE A 259 2.09 6.64 19.09
CA PHE A 259 1.10 6.82 18.02
C PHE A 259 1.77 7.02 16.67
N TYR A 260 2.79 7.89 16.59
CA TYR A 260 3.47 8.22 15.34
C TYR A 260 4.54 7.22 14.91
N ASN A 261 4.67 6.08 15.60
CA ASN A 261 5.73 5.09 15.40
C ASN A 261 7.14 5.70 15.47
N GLU A 262 7.36 6.67 16.36
CA GLU A 262 8.66 7.31 16.57
C GLU A 262 9.29 6.88 17.90
N ALA A 263 10.62 6.94 17.98
CA ALA A 263 11.35 6.87 19.24
C ALA A 263 12.13 8.16 19.51
N PRO A 264 12.21 8.61 20.78
CA PRO A 264 13.08 9.72 21.17
C PRO A 264 14.55 9.36 20.92
N GLU A 265 15.32 10.31 20.38
CA GLU A 265 16.68 10.10 19.84
C GLU A 265 17.63 9.42 20.84
N ASN A 266 17.63 9.88 22.09
CA ASN A 266 18.46 9.35 23.18
C ASN A 266 17.77 8.26 24.02
N ARG A 267 16.62 7.74 23.59
CA ARG A 267 15.70 6.85 24.35
C ARG A 267 15.08 7.46 25.62
N THR A 268 15.68 8.50 26.20
CA THR A 268 15.14 9.26 27.33
C THR A 268 14.06 10.24 26.88
N ILE A 269 12.92 10.27 27.58
CA ILE A 269 11.83 11.23 27.34
C ILE A 269 11.95 12.39 28.34
N THR A 270 12.55 13.49 27.86
CA THR A 270 12.68 14.74 28.61
C THR A 270 11.31 15.40 28.77
N CYS A 271 10.75 15.33 29.97
CA CYS A 271 9.55 16.07 30.36
C CYS A 271 9.97 17.27 31.21
N PRO A 272 9.37 18.46 31.04
CA PRO A 272 9.50 19.52 32.03
C PRO A 272 8.86 19.07 33.36
N SER A 273 9.36 19.58 34.48
CA SER A 273 8.80 19.29 35.80
C SER A 273 7.37 19.82 35.94
N THR A 274 6.57 19.19 36.80
CA THR A 274 5.23 19.67 37.13
C THR A 274 5.30 21.13 37.60
N PRO A 275 4.59 22.07 36.95
CA PRO A 275 4.60 23.47 37.34
C PRO A 275 4.18 23.68 38.79
N GLU A 276 4.79 24.67 39.45
CA GLU A 276 4.48 25.03 40.85
C GLU A 276 2.99 25.21 41.08
N TRP A 277 2.31 25.92 40.17
CA TRP A 277 0.86 26.15 40.24
C TRP A 277 -0.03 24.89 40.15
N LYS A 278 0.49 23.67 39.96
CA LYS A 278 -0.27 22.40 40.09
C LYS A 278 0.47 21.35 40.93
N ARG A 279 1.41 21.75 41.78
CA ARG A 279 1.84 20.90 42.91
C ARG A 279 0.75 20.98 43.99
N PRO A 280 0.43 19.89 44.72
CA PRO A 280 -0.38 19.99 45.92
C PRO A 280 0.39 20.80 46.97
N ASP A 281 -0.27 21.77 47.61
CA ASP A 281 0.30 22.51 48.74
C ASP A 281 0.26 21.67 50.04
N ASP A 282 -0.69 20.73 50.13
CA ASP A 282 -0.75 19.70 51.17
C ASP A 282 0.04 18.45 50.73
N LEU A 283 1.26 18.29 51.26
CA LEU A 283 1.82 16.96 51.50
C LEU A 283 1.28 16.47 52.86
N ASP A 284 0.84 15.21 52.92
CA ASP A 284 0.58 14.59 54.21
C ASP A 284 1.90 14.23 54.94
N LEU A 285 1.80 13.83 56.21
CA LEU A 285 2.98 13.58 57.05
C LEU A 285 3.80 12.34 56.64
N ASN A 286 3.35 11.58 55.63
CA ASN A 286 4.13 10.50 55.00
C ASN A 286 4.71 10.90 53.63
N GLY A 287 4.36 12.07 53.10
CA GLY A 287 4.86 12.59 51.83
C GLY A 287 4.13 12.09 50.59
N GLU A 288 2.92 11.53 50.73
CA GLU A 288 2.06 11.24 49.59
C GLU A 288 1.14 12.44 49.25
N ALA A 289 0.49 12.35 48.09
CA ALA A 289 -0.35 13.43 47.56
C ALA A 289 -1.83 13.15 47.87
N LYS A 290 -2.42 14.05 48.66
CA LYS A 290 -3.86 14.08 49.02
C LYS A 290 -4.75 13.84 47.78
N GLU A 291 -5.64 12.85 47.84
CA GLU A 291 -6.51 12.51 46.71
C GLU A 291 -7.48 13.67 46.38
N ASP A 292 -7.54 14.10 45.12
CA ASP A 292 -8.56 15.06 44.63
C ASP A 292 -9.95 14.37 44.69
N ASP A 293 -10.86 14.81 45.58
CA ASP A 293 -12.23 14.25 45.77
C ASP A 293 -13.15 14.33 44.52
N ASP A 294 -12.79 15.12 43.50
CA ASP A 294 -13.71 15.71 42.52
C ASP A 294 -14.12 14.78 41.34
N ASP A 295 -13.82 13.47 41.39
CA ASP A 295 -14.34 12.45 40.45
C ASP A 295 -14.54 11.08 41.15
N ASN A 296 -15.79 10.73 41.50
CA ASN A 296 -16.11 9.36 41.96
C ASN A 296 -16.21 8.39 40.76
N ALA A 297 -15.06 7.89 40.32
CA ALA A 297 -14.95 6.83 39.33
C ALA A 297 -14.05 5.70 39.86
N ARG A 298 -14.65 4.55 40.22
CA ARG A 298 -13.90 3.38 40.70
C ARG A 298 -12.82 2.97 39.70
N LEU A 299 -11.61 2.72 40.22
CA LEU A 299 -10.47 2.23 39.46
C LEU A 299 -10.82 0.93 38.71
N ALA A 300 -10.90 1.01 37.38
CA ALA A 300 -10.69 -0.15 36.54
C ALA A 300 -9.18 -0.42 36.48
N PRO A 301 -8.69 -1.63 36.81
CA PRO A 301 -7.27 -1.91 36.78
C PRO A 301 -6.66 -1.64 35.40
N LEU A 302 -5.49 -1.00 35.37
CA LEU A 302 -4.64 -1.02 34.20
C LEU A 302 -4.29 -2.47 33.89
N PHE A 303 -4.85 -3.01 32.81
CA PHE A 303 -4.60 -4.37 32.33
C PHE A 303 -3.16 -4.49 31.81
N ASN A 304 -2.21 -4.58 32.73
CA ASN A 304 -0.81 -4.89 32.44
C ASN A 304 -0.61 -6.41 32.28
N GLY A 305 -1.65 -7.10 31.82
CA GLY A 305 -1.59 -8.48 31.38
C GLY A 305 -1.04 -8.55 29.96
N SER A 306 0.12 -9.16 29.80
CA SER A 306 0.58 -9.63 28.49
C SER A 306 -0.19 -10.89 28.09
N GLU A 307 -1.52 -10.80 28.04
CA GLU A 307 -2.33 -11.78 27.34
C GLU A 307 -1.80 -11.88 25.90
N VAL A 308 -1.58 -13.12 25.43
CA VAL A 308 -1.23 -13.37 24.04
C VAL A 308 -2.51 -13.21 23.23
N LYS A 309 -2.95 -11.96 23.03
CA LYS A 309 -4.15 -11.62 22.27
C LYS A 309 -4.03 -12.25 20.89
N VAL A 310 -4.84 -13.27 20.67
CA VAL A 310 -4.78 -14.11 19.46
C VAL A 310 -4.98 -13.21 18.25
N ILE A 311 -3.96 -13.15 17.40
CA ILE A 311 -3.98 -12.33 16.19
C ILE A 311 -4.76 -13.10 15.13
N THR A 312 -5.90 -12.56 14.70
CA THR A 312 -6.78 -13.18 13.70
C THR A 312 -6.82 -12.36 12.40
N ASN A 313 -7.32 -12.96 11.32
CA ASN A 313 -7.66 -12.25 10.08
C ASN A 313 -8.88 -11.33 10.26
N ASP A 314 -9.79 -11.69 11.16
CA ASP A 314 -11.05 -10.97 11.43
C ASP A 314 -10.87 -9.79 12.41
N ASP A 315 -9.65 -9.56 12.91
CA ASP A 315 -9.32 -8.46 13.80
C ASP A 315 -9.61 -7.10 13.16
N VAL A 316 -10.41 -6.29 13.85
CA VAL A 316 -10.77 -4.94 13.40
C VAL A 316 -9.57 -3.98 13.57
N LEU A 317 -8.96 -3.59 12.44
CA LEU A 317 -7.74 -2.76 12.42
C LEU A 317 -8.02 -1.27 12.18
N GLY A 318 -7.38 -0.41 12.98
CA GLY A 318 -7.42 1.04 12.82
C GLY A 318 -8.60 1.72 13.51
N ASP A 319 -8.46 3.03 13.70
CA ASP A 319 -9.40 3.89 14.41
C ASP A 319 -10.71 4.04 13.63
N ALA A 320 -11.82 4.20 14.35
CA ALA A 320 -13.09 4.58 13.74
C ALA A 320 -13.04 6.01 13.16
N ILE A 321 -13.89 6.26 12.17
CA ILE A 321 -14.02 7.54 11.47
C ILE A 321 -15.50 7.92 11.43
N PRO A 322 -15.89 9.15 11.84
CA PRO A 322 -17.27 9.63 11.75
C PRO A 322 -17.85 9.53 10.33
N TYR A 323 -19.15 9.23 10.21
CA TYR A 323 -19.80 8.92 8.92
C TYR A 323 -19.58 10.01 7.86
N ASP A 324 -19.76 11.29 8.21
CA ASP A 324 -19.57 12.45 7.32
C ASP A 324 -18.17 12.51 6.70
N GLN A 325 -17.14 12.13 7.47
CA GLN A 325 -15.75 12.05 7.00
C GLN A 325 -15.56 10.86 6.06
N GLN A 326 -16.20 9.72 6.35
CA GLN A 326 -16.20 8.56 5.43
C GLN A 326 -16.84 8.93 4.09
N ASP A 327 -17.91 9.72 4.05
CA ASP A 327 -18.55 10.18 2.80
C ASP A 327 -17.69 11.14 1.97
N GLU A 328 -16.76 11.88 2.58
CA GLU A 328 -15.72 12.58 1.81
C GLU A 328 -14.67 11.61 1.24
N LEU A 329 -14.23 10.62 2.02
CA LEU A 329 -13.26 9.62 1.57
C LEU A 329 -13.84 8.70 0.47
N ARG A 330 -15.13 8.35 0.53
CA ARG A 330 -15.86 7.61 -0.51
C ARG A 330 -15.84 8.34 -1.84
N ARG A 331 -16.15 9.64 -1.84
CA ARG A 331 -16.11 10.50 -3.04
C ARG A 331 -14.70 10.63 -3.61
N LYS A 332 -13.66 10.77 -2.75
CA LYS A 332 -12.25 10.72 -3.17
C LYS A 332 -11.90 9.39 -3.85
N CYS A 333 -12.32 8.26 -3.29
CA CYS A 333 -12.12 6.94 -3.92
C CYS A 333 -12.83 6.81 -5.29
N TYR A 334 -14.09 7.25 -5.42
CA TYR A 334 -14.80 7.24 -6.70
C TYR A 334 -14.12 8.15 -7.74
N GLN A 335 -13.67 9.34 -7.35
CA GLN A 335 -12.89 10.24 -8.21
C GLN A 335 -11.60 9.57 -8.72
N LEU A 336 -10.82 8.93 -7.84
CA LEU A 336 -9.59 8.23 -8.19
C LEU A 336 -9.81 7.00 -9.10
N LEU A 337 -10.99 6.38 -9.03
CA LEU A 337 -11.39 5.25 -9.87
C LEU A 337 -12.11 5.67 -11.17
N GLY A 338 -12.33 6.97 -11.39
CA GLY A 338 -13.05 7.50 -12.54
C GLY A 338 -14.55 7.16 -12.54
N MET A 339 -15.13 6.89 -11.38
CA MET A 339 -16.55 6.59 -11.20
C MET A 339 -17.37 7.88 -11.04
N PRO A 340 -18.64 7.91 -11.49
CA PRO A 340 -19.55 9.02 -11.21
C PRO A 340 -19.86 9.09 -9.71
N ASP A 341 -20.13 10.29 -9.21
CA ASP A 341 -20.62 10.47 -7.83
C ASP A 341 -22.06 9.96 -7.71
N VAL A 342 -22.33 9.13 -6.70
CA VAL A 342 -23.58 8.37 -6.57
C VAL A 342 -24.42 8.94 -5.44
N ARG A 343 -25.57 9.54 -5.78
CA ARG A 343 -26.55 9.97 -4.77
C ARG A 343 -27.23 8.73 -4.17
N GLY A 344 -26.84 8.36 -2.95
CA GLY A 344 -27.43 7.23 -2.21
C GLY A 344 -26.38 6.31 -1.59
N TYR A 345 -26.73 5.05 -1.39
CA TYR A 345 -25.86 4.08 -0.73
C TYR A 345 -24.61 3.78 -1.55
N SER A 346 -23.47 4.30 -1.11
CA SER A 346 -22.16 4.08 -1.74
C SER A 346 -21.74 2.61 -1.62
N GLN A 347 -21.59 1.93 -2.75
CA GLN A 347 -21.16 0.53 -2.83
C GLN A 347 -19.64 0.43 -2.99
N PHE A 348 -19.03 -0.59 -2.38
CA PHE A 348 -17.60 -0.88 -2.51
C PHE A 348 -17.18 -1.01 -3.98
N PRO A 349 -16.14 -0.29 -4.44
CA PRO A 349 -15.82 -0.22 -5.87
C PRO A 349 -14.78 -1.25 -6.34
N GLY A 350 -14.04 -1.90 -5.44
CA GLY A 350 -12.91 -2.75 -5.79
C GLY A 350 -13.27 -3.96 -6.65
N SER A 351 -12.35 -4.38 -7.52
CA SER A 351 -12.57 -5.45 -8.51
C SER A 351 -12.95 -6.79 -7.85
N HIS A 352 -13.88 -7.56 -8.41
CA HIS A 352 -14.35 -8.83 -7.84
C HIS A 352 -14.11 -10.00 -8.80
N PRO A 353 -13.31 -11.02 -8.40
CA PRO A 353 -13.04 -12.19 -9.24
C PRO A 353 -14.28 -13.08 -9.44
N VAL A 354 -14.45 -13.57 -10.67
CA VAL A 354 -15.41 -14.61 -11.06
C VAL A 354 -14.80 -15.99 -10.84
N SER A 355 -15.60 -17.01 -10.51
CA SER A 355 -15.07 -18.38 -10.34
C SER A 355 -14.64 -18.97 -11.67
N LEU A 356 -13.48 -19.63 -11.71
CA LEU A 356 -13.03 -20.45 -12.83
C LEU A 356 -14.00 -21.64 -12.98
N ASN A 357 -14.53 -21.83 -14.19
CA ASN A 357 -15.59 -22.79 -14.49
C ASN A 357 -15.38 -23.34 -15.91
N GLY A 358 -16.15 -24.35 -16.32
CA GLY A 358 -15.99 -25.01 -17.62
C GLY A 358 -16.07 -24.05 -18.82
N ASP A 359 -16.95 -23.04 -18.74
CA ASP A 359 -17.16 -22.07 -19.82
C ASP A 359 -15.99 -21.09 -19.97
N ASN A 360 -15.50 -20.55 -18.84
CA ASN A 360 -14.48 -19.49 -18.84
C ASN A 360 -13.03 -20.00 -18.78
N LEU A 361 -12.81 -21.30 -18.56
CA LEU A 361 -11.49 -21.95 -18.62
C LEU A 361 -10.76 -21.68 -19.95
N GLN A 362 -11.51 -21.61 -21.05
CA GLN A 362 -10.99 -21.29 -22.38
C GLN A 362 -10.36 -19.87 -22.48
N LEU A 363 -10.63 -18.95 -21.55
CA LEU A 363 -9.95 -17.65 -21.50
C LEU A 363 -8.44 -17.79 -21.28
N LEU A 364 -8.01 -18.81 -20.51
CA LEU A 364 -6.58 -19.10 -20.28
C LEU A 364 -5.85 -19.55 -21.56
N ARG A 365 -6.58 -20.07 -22.56
CA ARG A 365 -6.09 -20.41 -23.91
C ARG A 365 -6.13 -19.20 -24.87
N GLN A 366 -6.84 -18.12 -24.53
CA GLN A 366 -7.07 -16.96 -25.41
C GLN A 366 -6.27 -15.70 -25.02
N ARG A 367 -5.84 -15.56 -23.75
CA ARG A 367 -5.21 -14.34 -23.23
C ARG A 367 -3.98 -14.67 -22.38
N TYR A 368 -3.06 -13.71 -22.26
CA TYR A 368 -1.90 -13.83 -21.37
C TYR A 368 -2.31 -13.59 -19.91
N TYR A 369 -2.14 -14.61 -19.07
CA TYR A 369 -2.47 -14.57 -17.66
C TYR A 369 -1.23 -14.66 -16.77
N TYR A 370 -1.26 -13.89 -15.68
CA TYR A 370 -0.47 -14.17 -14.49
C TYR A 370 -1.33 -14.92 -13.47
N ALA A 371 -0.69 -15.82 -12.72
CA ALA A 371 -1.26 -16.53 -11.58
C ALA A 371 -0.60 -16.07 -10.27
N THR A 372 -1.37 -16.06 -9.18
CA THR A 372 -0.88 -15.92 -7.80
C THR A 372 -1.71 -16.81 -6.87
N TRP A 373 -1.25 -17.06 -5.66
CA TRP A 373 -2.03 -17.80 -4.67
C TRP A 373 -3.25 -16.96 -4.24
N LYS A 374 -4.41 -17.60 -4.08
CA LYS A 374 -5.50 -16.99 -3.32
C LYS A 374 -5.18 -17.20 -1.84
N ALA A 375 -4.97 -16.13 -1.08
CA ALA A 375 -4.73 -16.26 0.35
C ALA A 375 -6.06 -16.43 1.09
N ASP A 376 -6.00 -17.01 2.29
CA ASP A 376 -7.05 -16.83 3.29
C ASP A 376 -6.71 -15.60 4.14
N GLY A 377 -7.40 -14.50 3.86
CA GLY A 377 -7.08 -13.20 4.43
C GLY A 377 -8.18 -12.17 4.17
N THR A 378 -8.18 -11.11 4.98
CA THR A 378 -9.20 -10.07 4.93
C THR A 378 -8.81 -9.02 3.89
N ARG A 379 -9.55 -8.97 2.78
CA ARG A 379 -9.34 -7.96 1.74
C ARG A 379 -9.62 -6.57 2.29
N TYR A 380 -8.65 -5.68 2.14
CA TYR A 380 -8.81 -4.25 2.27
C TYR A 380 -8.27 -3.56 1.02
N MET A 381 -8.92 -2.49 0.57
CA MET A 381 -8.22 -1.46 -0.20
C MET A 381 -7.55 -0.51 0.80
N MET A 382 -6.50 0.20 0.39
CA MET A 382 -5.85 1.22 1.21
C MET A 382 -5.71 2.53 0.44
N LEU A 383 -6.31 3.59 1.00
CA LEU A 383 -6.11 4.97 0.57
C LEU A 383 -5.00 5.59 1.43
N ILE A 384 -3.93 6.02 0.77
CA ILE A 384 -2.76 6.64 1.37
C ILE A 384 -2.87 8.15 1.15
N MET A 385 -2.89 8.90 2.25
CA MET A 385 -2.88 10.35 2.29
C MET A 385 -1.68 10.84 3.12
N ARG A 386 -1.34 12.12 2.99
CA ARG A 386 -0.30 12.77 3.80
C ARG A 386 -0.69 12.89 5.28
N ASP A 387 -1.98 12.98 5.60
CA ASP A 387 -2.50 13.16 6.96
C ASP A 387 -2.73 11.83 7.72
N GLY A 388 -2.65 10.69 7.02
CA GLY A 388 -2.93 9.35 7.53
C GLY A 388 -3.12 8.34 6.40
N SER A 389 -3.11 7.05 6.73
CA SER A 389 -3.53 6.01 5.79
C SER A 389 -4.86 5.41 6.26
N TYR A 390 -5.65 4.90 5.31
CA TYR A 390 -7.03 4.51 5.53
C TYR A 390 -7.27 3.12 4.94
N LEU A 391 -7.56 2.14 5.81
CA LEU A 391 -8.06 0.83 5.39
C LEU A 391 -9.53 0.93 5.01
N ILE A 392 -9.91 0.26 3.93
CA ILE A 392 -11.24 0.28 3.35
C ILE A 392 -11.73 -1.16 3.22
N ASP A 393 -12.76 -1.52 3.98
CA ASP A 393 -13.32 -2.88 4.00
C ASP A 393 -14.31 -3.13 2.83
N ARG A 394 -14.82 -4.36 2.73
CA ARG A 394 -15.81 -4.76 1.71
C ARG A 394 -17.18 -4.09 1.87
N ASN A 395 -17.46 -3.49 3.04
CA ASN A 395 -18.68 -2.72 3.30
C ASN A 395 -18.50 -1.23 2.90
N PHE A 396 -17.32 -0.87 2.40
CA PHE A 396 -16.91 0.51 2.10
C PHE A 396 -16.91 1.42 3.35
N CYS A 397 -16.57 0.83 4.50
CA CYS A 397 -16.25 1.52 5.75
C CYS A 397 -14.75 1.81 5.81
N PHE A 398 -14.41 2.97 6.39
CA PHE A 398 -13.03 3.48 6.45
C PHE A 398 -12.51 3.44 7.90
N ARG A 399 -11.27 2.98 8.08
CA ARG A 399 -10.55 3.02 9.37
C ARG A 399 -9.17 3.63 9.23
N ARG A 400 -8.82 4.55 10.13
CA ARG A 400 -7.55 5.28 10.08
C ARG A 400 -6.43 4.43 10.70
N ILE A 401 -5.27 4.41 10.05
CA ILE A 401 -4.05 3.77 10.53
C ILE A 401 -2.87 4.74 10.40
N GLN A 402 -1.90 4.64 11.32
CA GLN A 402 -0.67 5.42 11.28
C GLN A 402 0.45 4.56 10.68
N MET A 403 0.79 4.83 9.42
CA MET A 403 1.84 4.18 8.65
C MET A 403 2.47 5.19 7.68
N ARG A 404 3.72 4.95 7.26
CA ARG A 404 4.52 5.90 6.47
C ARG A 404 4.75 5.43 5.04
N PHE A 405 4.43 6.27 4.06
CA PHE A 405 4.56 5.97 2.63
C PHE A 405 5.36 7.08 1.94
N PRO A 406 6.71 7.03 2.00
CA PRO A 406 7.57 8.04 1.40
C PRO A 406 7.58 7.91 -0.13
N HIS A 407 7.74 9.03 -0.82
CA HIS A 407 8.05 9.03 -2.25
C HIS A 407 9.40 8.37 -2.53
N LYS A 408 9.61 7.92 -3.77
CA LYS A 408 10.84 7.26 -4.25
C LYS A 408 12.13 8.09 -4.14
N ASN A 409 12.03 9.41 -4.16
CA ASN A 409 13.13 10.35 -3.89
C ASN A 409 13.30 10.69 -2.40
N LEU A 410 12.45 10.14 -1.52
CA LEU A 410 12.30 10.47 -0.09
C LEU A 410 11.90 11.94 0.19
N GLU A 411 11.48 12.69 -0.84
CA GLU A 411 11.00 14.07 -0.70
C GLU A 411 9.48 14.08 -0.42
N GLY A 412 9.13 13.79 0.82
CA GLY A 412 7.75 13.80 1.31
C GLY A 412 7.03 12.46 1.21
N LEU A 413 5.71 12.50 1.41
CA LEU A 413 4.82 11.34 1.50
C LEU A 413 3.76 11.37 0.38
N HIS A 414 3.33 10.19 -0.05
CA HIS A 414 2.24 10.00 -1.00
C HIS A 414 0.91 10.61 -0.52
N GLU A 415 0.12 11.10 -1.48
CA GLU A 415 -1.17 11.78 -1.24
C GLU A 415 -2.21 11.31 -2.26
N MET A 416 -3.44 10.97 -1.84
CA MET A 416 -4.49 10.46 -2.74
C MET A 416 -4.02 9.26 -3.61
N THR A 417 -3.24 8.36 -3.02
CA THR A 417 -2.74 7.12 -3.63
C THR A 417 -3.63 5.96 -3.19
N LEU A 418 -4.08 5.10 -4.11
CA LEU A 418 -5.10 4.07 -3.85
C LEU A 418 -4.66 2.70 -4.37
N ILE A 419 -4.52 1.72 -3.47
CA ILE A 419 -4.02 0.37 -3.76
C ILE A 419 -4.96 -0.72 -3.22
N ASP A 420 -4.94 -1.91 -3.82
CA ASP A 420 -5.77 -3.07 -3.47
C ASP A 420 -4.90 -4.16 -2.83
N GLY A 421 -5.44 -4.88 -1.85
CA GLY A 421 -4.65 -5.84 -1.08
C GLY A 421 -5.43 -6.79 -0.18
N GLU A 422 -4.66 -7.60 0.54
CA GLU A 422 -5.14 -8.71 1.37
C GLU A 422 -4.34 -8.72 2.67
N MET A 423 -5.02 -8.58 3.81
CA MET A 423 -4.40 -8.69 5.13
C MET A 423 -4.33 -10.16 5.53
N VAL A 424 -3.12 -10.66 5.80
CA VAL A 424 -2.87 -12.03 6.25
C VAL A 424 -2.10 -12.04 7.57
N VAL A 425 -2.22 -13.12 8.33
CA VAL A 425 -1.43 -13.38 9.54
C VAL A 425 -0.35 -14.42 9.23
N ASP A 426 0.92 -14.01 9.26
CA ASP A 426 2.05 -14.93 9.07
C ASP A 426 2.32 -15.75 10.35
N LYS A 427 2.22 -17.08 10.21
CA LYS A 427 2.60 -18.12 11.15
C LYS A 427 4.06 -18.54 10.94
N ILE A 428 5.01 -17.68 11.34
CA ILE A 428 6.45 -18.00 11.22
C ILE A 428 6.86 -18.92 12.39
N PRO A 429 7.40 -20.14 12.14
CA PRO A 429 7.86 -21.04 13.20
C PRO A 429 8.87 -20.37 14.13
N GLY A 430 8.63 -20.47 15.45
CA GLY A 430 9.49 -19.85 16.47
C GLY A 430 9.44 -18.33 16.56
N SER A 431 8.51 -17.65 15.86
CA SER A 431 8.31 -16.21 15.98
C SER A 431 6.89 -15.85 16.46
N LYS A 432 6.70 -14.60 16.90
CA LYS A 432 5.35 -14.07 17.15
C LYS A 432 4.61 -13.93 15.82
N LEU A 433 3.30 -14.21 15.82
CA LEU A 433 2.42 -13.93 14.69
C LEU A 433 2.56 -12.47 14.25
N ARG A 434 2.62 -12.22 12.93
CA ARG A 434 2.71 -10.86 12.37
C ARG A 434 1.70 -10.66 11.27
N ARG A 435 1.00 -9.52 11.30
CA ARG A 435 0.11 -9.12 10.19
C ARG A 435 0.94 -8.59 9.01
N ARG A 436 0.50 -8.93 7.80
CA ARG A 436 1.09 -8.45 6.54
C ARG A 436 -0.01 -8.06 5.57
N TYR A 437 0.09 -6.85 5.01
CA TYR A 437 -0.71 -6.42 3.88
C TYR A 437 -0.01 -6.81 2.57
N LEU A 438 -0.60 -7.76 1.86
CA LEU A 438 -0.22 -8.19 0.51
C LEU A 438 -0.90 -7.28 -0.51
N ALA A 439 -0.23 -6.19 -0.89
CA ALA A 439 -0.72 -5.30 -1.94
C ALA A 439 -0.58 -5.98 -3.31
N TYR A 440 -1.65 -6.14 -4.08
CA TYR A 440 -1.62 -6.83 -5.37
C TYR A 440 -1.92 -5.94 -6.58
N ASP A 441 -2.60 -4.80 -6.40
CA ASP A 441 -2.87 -3.84 -7.49
C ASP A 441 -2.78 -2.38 -7.02
N LEU A 442 -2.66 -1.44 -7.96
CA LEU A 442 -2.54 0.00 -7.75
C LEU A 442 -3.44 0.74 -8.74
N MET A 443 -4.47 1.41 -8.22
CA MET A 443 -5.50 2.05 -9.02
C MET A 443 -5.28 3.55 -9.21
N ALA A 444 -4.59 4.20 -8.28
CA ALA A 444 -4.15 5.58 -8.41
C ALA A 444 -2.86 5.83 -7.62
N ILE A 445 -2.07 6.80 -8.08
CA ILE A 445 -0.87 7.29 -7.39
C ILE A 445 -0.80 8.82 -7.54
N ASP A 446 -0.63 9.51 -6.42
CA ASP A 446 -0.47 10.96 -6.30
C ASP A 446 -1.56 11.75 -7.03
N SER A 447 -2.82 11.46 -6.67
CA SER A 447 -4.06 11.91 -7.33
C SER A 447 -4.29 11.43 -8.77
N VAL A 448 -3.31 10.78 -9.42
CA VAL A 448 -3.41 10.36 -10.82
C VAL A 448 -3.92 8.92 -10.93
N SER A 449 -5.15 8.76 -11.41
CA SER A 449 -5.73 7.45 -11.73
C SER A 449 -4.88 6.65 -12.72
N LYS A 450 -4.75 5.35 -12.47
CA LYS A 450 -4.05 4.35 -13.29
C LYS A 450 -4.97 3.22 -13.74
N THR A 451 -6.28 3.28 -13.48
CA THR A 451 -7.21 2.18 -13.81
C THR A 451 -7.20 1.78 -15.29
N LYS A 452 -6.97 2.72 -16.21
CA LYS A 452 -6.88 2.47 -17.67
C LYS A 452 -5.55 1.85 -18.15
N MET A 453 -4.57 1.71 -17.28
CA MET A 453 -3.24 1.18 -17.59
C MET A 453 -3.22 -0.35 -17.42
N PRO A 454 -2.48 -1.12 -18.26
CA PRO A 454 -2.33 -2.57 -18.12
C PRO A 454 -1.87 -3.02 -16.73
N PHE A 455 -2.38 -4.17 -16.27
CA PHE A 455 -2.07 -4.72 -14.93
C PHE A 455 -0.56 -4.83 -14.68
N TYR A 456 0.22 -5.34 -15.63
CA TYR A 456 1.67 -5.50 -15.44
C TYR A 456 2.39 -4.17 -15.12
N GLU A 457 1.88 -3.03 -15.61
CA GLU A 457 2.44 -1.70 -15.30
C GLU A 457 1.97 -1.18 -13.94
N ARG A 458 0.70 -1.38 -13.57
CA ARG A 458 0.18 -1.03 -12.24
C ARG A 458 0.95 -1.78 -11.15
N TRP A 459 1.15 -3.08 -11.34
CA TRP A 459 1.94 -3.96 -10.47
C TRP A 459 3.43 -3.57 -10.41
N ARG A 460 4.03 -3.15 -11.54
CA ARG A 460 5.40 -2.59 -11.60
C ARG A 460 5.52 -1.24 -10.88
N ILE A 461 4.51 -0.39 -10.92
CA ILE A 461 4.47 0.89 -10.20
C ILE A 461 4.34 0.65 -8.69
N LEU A 462 3.48 -0.28 -8.28
CA LEU A 462 3.30 -0.70 -6.89
C LEU A 462 4.62 -1.17 -6.24
N GLU A 463 5.43 -1.95 -6.96
CA GLU A 463 6.79 -2.32 -6.54
C GLU A 463 7.69 -1.07 -6.39
N ASN A 464 7.80 -0.25 -7.45
CA ASN A 464 8.85 0.76 -7.55
C ASN A 464 8.58 2.06 -6.77
N GLU A 465 7.32 2.44 -6.60
CA GLU A 465 6.95 3.71 -5.97
C GLU A 465 6.41 3.51 -4.53
N ILE A 466 5.80 2.37 -4.20
CA ILE A 466 5.22 2.14 -2.86
C ILE A 466 6.09 1.22 -1.99
N VAL A 467 6.48 0.04 -2.50
CA VAL A 467 7.12 -1.00 -1.67
C VAL A 467 8.64 -0.79 -1.57
N ARG A 468 9.32 -0.48 -2.68
CA ARG A 468 10.77 -0.21 -2.67
C ARG A 468 11.16 1.02 -1.85
N PRO A 469 10.47 2.18 -1.94
CA PRO A 469 10.86 3.36 -1.16
C PRO A 469 10.70 3.16 0.35
N ARG A 470 9.62 2.50 0.80
CA ARG A 470 9.46 2.08 2.21
C ARG A 470 10.61 1.18 2.68
N ASN A 471 10.98 0.16 1.89
CA ASN A 471 12.08 -0.74 2.26
C ASN A 471 13.46 -0.03 2.26
N TYR A 472 13.68 0.89 1.32
CA TYR A 472 14.91 1.68 1.22
C TYR A 472 15.04 2.68 2.38
N GLU A 473 13.99 3.44 2.68
CA GLU A 473 13.96 4.36 3.83
C GLU A 473 14.13 3.60 5.14
N LYS A 474 13.46 2.46 5.30
CA LYS A 474 13.62 1.58 6.46
C LYS A 474 15.09 1.19 6.65
N MET A 475 15.74 0.67 5.61
CA MET A 475 17.17 0.28 5.66
C MET A 475 18.08 1.48 5.99
N LEU A 476 17.76 2.66 5.46
CA LEU A 476 18.51 3.89 5.68
C LEU A 476 18.42 4.34 7.16
N LEU A 477 17.22 4.32 7.75
CA LEU A 477 16.97 4.57 9.17
C LEU A 477 17.61 3.51 10.08
N GLU A 478 17.48 2.22 9.74
CA GLU A 478 18.12 1.11 10.47
C GLU A 478 19.66 1.18 10.44
N SER A 479 20.25 1.79 9.40
CA SER A 479 21.69 2.06 9.32
C SER A 479 22.16 3.30 10.09
N GLY A 480 21.25 4.06 10.71
CA GLY A 480 21.56 5.30 11.44
C GLY A 480 21.92 6.48 10.53
N ALA A 481 21.56 6.43 9.25
CA ALA A 481 21.79 7.52 8.31
C ALA A 481 20.67 8.56 8.39
N THR A 482 21.01 9.83 8.60
CA THR A 482 20.05 10.93 8.71
C THR A 482 19.32 11.16 7.39
N THR A 483 18.05 10.76 7.32
CA THR A 483 17.15 11.07 6.20
C THR A 483 16.81 12.55 6.17
N THR A 484 16.37 13.06 5.02
CA THR A 484 15.84 14.44 4.91
C THR A 484 14.44 14.58 5.53
N SER A 485 13.81 13.47 5.93
CA SER A 485 12.48 13.46 6.54
C SER A 485 12.37 12.38 7.64
N ASN A 486 12.26 12.83 8.89
CA ASN A 486 12.03 12.03 10.10
C ASN A 486 13.06 10.90 10.37
N SER A 487 14.09 11.21 11.17
CA SER A 487 15.12 10.25 11.60
C SER A 487 14.71 9.39 12.82
N SER A 488 13.54 9.63 13.41
CA SER A 488 13.03 8.95 14.62
C SER A 488 12.03 7.82 14.31
N TYR A 489 11.55 7.70 13.07
CA TYR A 489 10.51 6.75 12.66
C TYR A 489 10.96 5.28 12.69
N LYS A 490 10.04 4.39 13.09
CA LYS A 490 10.25 2.96 13.30
C LYS A 490 9.23 2.09 12.59
N TYR A 491 9.64 1.54 11.45
CA TYR A 491 8.87 0.57 10.67
C TYR A 491 8.60 -0.77 11.39
N ASP A 492 9.24 -1.05 12.52
CA ASP A 492 8.96 -2.21 13.37
C ASP A 492 7.81 -1.98 14.37
N MET A 493 7.39 -0.72 14.58
CA MET A 493 6.25 -0.35 15.42
C MET A 493 4.91 -0.28 14.66
N GLU A 494 4.92 -0.30 13.32
CA GLU A 494 3.70 -0.28 12.50
C GLU A 494 2.80 -1.52 12.74
N LEU A 495 1.47 -1.31 12.65
CA LEU A 495 0.44 -2.33 12.92
C LEU A 495 0.56 -3.63 12.08
N PHE A 496 1.16 -3.51 10.90
CA PHE A 496 1.41 -4.62 9.96
C PHE A 496 2.54 -4.25 8.99
N SER A 497 3.17 -5.25 8.38
CA SER A 497 4.17 -5.03 7.32
C SER A 497 3.51 -4.96 5.93
N VAL A 498 4.05 -4.14 5.02
CA VAL A 498 3.59 -4.07 3.62
C VAL A 498 4.51 -4.89 2.72
N ARG A 499 3.95 -5.71 1.84
CA ARG A 499 4.66 -6.44 0.77
C ARG A 499 3.82 -6.44 -0.50
N ARG A 500 4.44 -6.31 -1.68
CA ARG A 500 3.75 -6.58 -2.95
C ARG A 500 3.53 -8.09 -3.10
N LYS A 501 2.31 -8.51 -3.44
CA LYS A 501 1.97 -9.90 -3.77
C LYS A 501 2.66 -10.29 -5.07
N ASP A 502 3.31 -11.45 -5.07
CA ASP A 502 4.04 -11.96 -6.23
C ASP A 502 3.10 -12.70 -7.19
N PHE A 503 3.40 -12.60 -8.48
CA PHE A 503 2.62 -13.14 -9.59
C PHE A 503 3.59 -13.82 -10.58
N TRP A 504 3.18 -14.93 -11.16
CA TRP A 504 4.00 -15.76 -12.04
C TRP A 504 3.24 -16.09 -13.33
N VAL A 505 3.99 -16.39 -14.40
CA VAL A 505 3.40 -16.87 -15.67
C VAL A 505 2.82 -18.28 -15.51
N LEU A 506 1.84 -18.64 -16.35
CA LEU A 506 1.12 -19.93 -16.25
C LEU A 506 2.04 -21.16 -16.20
N THR A 507 3.18 -21.16 -16.89
CA THR A 507 4.20 -22.24 -16.84
C THR A 507 4.76 -22.53 -15.44
N THR A 508 4.54 -21.64 -14.46
CA THR A 508 5.04 -21.77 -13.08
C THR A 508 3.96 -22.30 -12.12
N VAL A 509 2.70 -22.45 -12.56
CA VAL A 509 1.57 -22.80 -11.69
C VAL A 509 1.73 -24.15 -10.99
N GLU A 510 2.34 -25.14 -11.65
CA GLU A 510 2.65 -26.42 -11.00
C GLU A 510 3.56 -26.25 -9.77
N LYS A 511 4.58 -25.39 -9.88
CA LYS A 511 5.49 -25.09 -8.76
C LYS A 511 4.82 -24.22 -7.70
N LEU A 512 3.92 -23.32 -8.11
CA LEU A 512 3.14 -22.49 -7.20
C LEU A 512 2.28 -23.37 -6.27
N LEU A 513 1.61 -24.39 -6.83
CA LEU A 513 0.76 -25.34 -6.10
C LEU A 513 1.57 -26.37 -5.30
N LYS A 514 2.58 -27.02 -5.92
CA LYS A 514 3.27 -28.18 -5.31
C LYS A 514 4.49 -27.83 -4.46
N GLU A 515 5.16 -26.70 -4.73
CA GLU A 515 6.36 -26.27 -3.99
C GLU A 515 6.08 -25.05 -3.10
N PHE A 516 5.56 -23.95 -3.67
CA PHE A 516 5.51 -22.65 -2.98
C PHE A 516 4.43 -22.56 -1.90
N ILE A 517 3.17 -22.87 -2.23
CA ILE A 517 2.06 -22.81 -1.27
C ILE A 517 2.31 -23.72 -0.06
N PRO A 518 2.73 -25.00 -0.21
CA PRO A 518 2.89 -25.90 0.95
C PRO A 518 4.20 -25.70 1.74
N SER A 519 5.29 -25.25 1.09
CA SER A 519 6.64 -25.25 1.71
C SER A 519 7.29 -23.88 1.90
N VAL A 520 6.74 -22.81 1.33
CA VAL A 520 7.33 -21.45 1.37
C VAL A 520 6.36 -20.41 1.94
N LEU A 521 5.06 -20.64 1.85
CA LEU A 521 4.04 -19.71 2.33
C LEU A 521 3.92 -19.72 3.85
N SER A 522 3.90 -18.53 4.45
CA SER A 522 3.81 -18.34 5.91
C SER A 522 2.38 -18.15 6.43
N HIS A 523 1.37 -18.25 5.56
CA HIS A 523 -0.05 -18.06 5.87
C HIS A 523 -0.88 -18.96 4.95
N ASP A 524 -2.15 -19.18 5.28
CA ASP A 524 -2.98 -20.16 4.60
C ASP A 524 -3.46 -19.67 3.22
N ALA A 525 -3.76 -20.61 2.31
CA ALA A 525 -4.21 -20.35 0.95
C ALA A 525 -5.23 -21.41 0.51
N ASP A 526 -6.27 -21.01 -0.20
CA ASP A 526 -7.41 -21.87 -0.59
C ASP A 526 -7.55 -22.05 -2.12
N GLY A 527 -6.56 -21.62 -2.89
CA GLY A 527 -6.50 -21.83 -4.34
C GLY A 527 -5.64 -20.79 -5.07
N LEU A 528 -6.10 -20.33 -6.23
CA LEU A 528 -5.37 -19.44 -7.14
C LEU A 528 -6.22 -18.26 -7.60
N ILE A 529 -5.55 -17.15 -7.93
CA ILE A 529 -6.11 -16.01 -8.67
C ILE A 529 -5.38 -15.90 -10.02
N PHE A 530 -6.13 -15.82 -11.12
CA PHE A 530 -5.62 -15.54 -12.45
C PHE A 530 -6.04 -14.12 -12.88
N GLN A 531 -5.04 -13.27 -13.14
CA GLN A 531 -5.18 -11.89 -13.54
C GLN A 531 -4.62 -11.71 -14.96
N GLY A 532 -5.41 -11.17 -15.89
CA GLY A 532 -4.93 -10.88 -17.25
C GLY A 532 -3.81 -9.84 -17.23
N LEU A 533 -2.77 -10.07 -18.01
CA LEU A 533 -1.54 -9.26 -18.04
C LEU A 533 -1.80 -7.84 -18.56
N ASP A 534 -2.65 -7.73 -19.58
CA ASP A 534 -3.01 -6.50 -20.29
C ASP A 534 -4.29 -5.82 -19.76
N ASP A 535 -4.99 -6.45 -18.81
CA ASP A 535 -6.27 -5.96 -18.28
C ASP A 535 -6.15 -4.55 -17.65
N PRO A 536 -7.08 -3.62 -17.95
CA PRO A 536 -7.33 -2.45 -17.09
C PRO A 536 -7.95 -2.87 -15.75
N TYR A 537 -7.92 -1.99 -14.76
CA TYR A 537 -8.63 -2.22 -13.50
C TYR A 537 -10.13 -2.01 -13.71
N VAL A 538 -10.89 -3.11 -13.65
CA VAL A 538 -12.36 -3.10 -13.75
C VAL A 538 -12.96 -3.05 -12.36
N ASN A 539 -13.66 -1.96 -12.06
CA ASN A 539 -14.38 -1.78 -10.79
C ASN A 539 -15.52 -2.81 -10.67
N ARG A 540 -15.75 -3.36 -9.47
CA ARG A 540 -16.73 -4.43 -9.20
C ARG A 540 -16.44 -5.71 -10.01
N THR A 541 -17.45 -6.52 -10.34
CA THR A 541 -17.28 -7.81 -11.04
C THR A 541 -16.45 -7.66 -12.30
N HIS A 542 -15.40 -8.47 -12.42
CA HIS A 542 -14.51 -8.49 -13.56
C HIS A 542 -14.41 -9.90 -14.14
N GLU A 543 -15.10 -10.13 -15.27
CA GLU A 543 -15.24 -11.45 -15.90
C GLU A 543 -13.91 -12.09 -16.36
N CYS A 544 -12.85 -11.29 -16.58
CA CYS A 544 -11.53 -11.80 -16.92
C CYS A 544 -10.59 -11.99 -15.72
N LEU A 545 -10.96 -11.53 -14.51
CA LEU A 545 -10.21 -11.81 -13.28
C LEU A 545 -10.83 -13.05 -12.62
N LEU A 546 -10.12 -14.16 -12.68
CA LEU A 546 -10.64 -15.49 -12.32
C LEU A 546 -10.08 -15.94 -10.97
N LYS A 547 -10.90 -16.62 -10.16
CA LYS A 547 -10.47 -17.35 -8.96
C LYS A 547 -10.71 -18.84 -9.14
N TRP A 548 -9.73 -19.65 -8.82
CA TRP A 548 -9.88 -21.09 -8.64
C TRP A 548 -9.72 -21.42 -7.15
N LYS A 549 -10.45 -22.43 -6.69
CA LYS A 549 -10.40 -23.00 -5.35
C LYS A 549 -10.20 -24.50 -5.49
N TYR A 550 -9.47 -25.11 -4.56
CA TYR A 550 -9.49 -26.56 -4.40
C TYR A 550 -10.94 -27.06 -4.25
N PRO A 551 -11.35 -28.18 -4.87
CA PRO A 551 -12.73 -28.68 -4.83
C PRO A 551 -13.34 -28.72 -3.42
N GLU A 552 -12.60 -29.27 -2.46
CA GLU A 552 -12.92 -29.41 -1.03
C GLU A 552 -12.97 -28.07 -0.27
N MET A 553 -12.33 -27.01 -0.80
CA MET A 553 -12.37 -25.65 -0.26
C MET A 553 -13.57 -24.83 -0.82
N ASN A 554 -14.49 -25.43 -1.58
CA ASN A 554 -15.72 -24.78 -2.01
C ASN A 554 -16.80 -24.92 -0.92
N SER A 555 -16.96 -23.84 -0.16
CA SER A 555 -17.87 -23.75 0.97
C SER A 555 -19.11 -22.90 0.68
N VAL A 556 -20.18 -23.15 1.46
CA VAL A 556 -21.39 -22.30 1.56
C VAL A 556 -21.64 -22.02 3.04
N ASP A 557 -22.04 -20.79 3.39
CA ASP A 557 -22.52 -20.47 4.73
C ASP A 557 -24.04 -20.72 4.83
N PHE A 558 -24.45 -21.69 5.65
CA PHE A 558 -25.85 -22.02 5.95
C PHE A 558 -26.21 -21.58 7.37
N LEU A 559 -27.49 -21.32 7.63
CA LEU A 559 -28.04 -21.25 8.99
C LEU A 559 -28.53 -22.65 9.38
N PHE A 560 -28.14 -23.13 10.55
CA PHE A 560 -28.50 -24.46 11.05
C PHE A 560 -29.53 -24.37 12.19
N GLU A 561 -30.60 -25.16 12.08
CA GLU A 561 -31.59 -25.36 13.16
C GLU A 561 -31.89 -26.87 13.29
N LEU A 562 -32.39 -27.28 14.45
CA LEU A 562 -32.62 -28.69 14.78
C LEU A 562 -34.01 -28.85 15.41
N GLY A 563 -34.81 -29.76 14.88
CA GLY A 563 -36.18 -30.02 15.28
C GLY A 563 -36.30 -30.77 16.60
N SER A 564 -37.48 -30.74 17.21
CA SER A 564 -37.79 -31.44 18.47
C SER A 564 -37.73 -32.97 18.37
N ASP A 565 -37.65 -33.51 17.15
CA ASP A 565 -37.49 -34.90 16.77
C ASP A 565 -36.04 -35.26 16.37
N GLY A 566 -35.12 -34.30 16.39
CA GLY A 566 -33.76 -34.44 15.90
C GLY A 566 -33.58 -34.18 14.39
N GLN A 567 -34.63 -33.78 13.67
CA GLN A 567 -34.51 -33.46 12.24
C GLN A 567 -33.64 -32.21 12.04
N GLN A 568 -32.63 -32.30 11.16
CA GLN A 568 -31.80 -31.16 10.78
C GLN A 568 -32.53 -30.27 9.77
N PHE A 569 -32.49 -28.95 9.99
CA PHE A 569 -32.98 -27.94 9.04
C PHE A 569 -31.83 -27.01 8.62
N VAL A 570 -31.63 -26.90 7.32
CA VAL A 570 -30.54 -26.13 6.70
C VAL A 570 -31.14 -24.98 5.90
N PHE A 571 -30.77 -23.74 6.21
CA PHE A 571 -31.38 -22.55 5.63
C PHE A 571 -30.41 -21.68 4.82
N LEU A 572 -30.91 -21.19 3.68
CA LEU A 572 -30.33 -20.14 2.85
C LEU A 572 -31.19 -18.86 2.92
N HIS A 573 -30.68 -17.76 2.36
CA HIS A 573 -31.43 -16.53 2.11
C HIS A 573 -32.05 -16.57 0.70
N GLU A 574 -33.32 -16.22 0.54
CA GLU A 574 -33.89 -15.84 -0.77
C GLU A 574 -34.84 -14.66 -0.58
N ARG A 575 -34.60 -13.55 -1.30
CA ARG A 575 -35.45 -12.33 -1.29
C ARG A 575 -35.77 -11.80 0.13
N GLY A 576 -34.78 -11.81 1.02
CA GLY A 576 -34.92 -11.33 2.39
C GLY A 576 -35.48 -12.34 3.40
N LYS A 577 -36.00 -13.51 2.97
CA LYS A 577 -36.56 -14.55 3.84
C LYS A 577 -35.64 -15.76 3.99
N ARG A 578 -35.70 -16.44 5.15
CA ARG A 578 -35.09 -17.77 5.32
C ARG A 578 -35.79 -18.77 4.40
N LYS A 579 -35.03 -19.67 3.78
CA LYS A 579 -35.53 -20.74 2.91
C LYS A 579 -34.83 -22.05 3.26
N VAL A 580 -35.60 -23.08 3.57
CA VAL A 580 -35.12 -24.45 3.78
C VAL A 580 -34.48 -24.96 2.49
N LEU A 581 -33.39 -25.72 2.62
CA LEU A 581 -32.77 -26.51 1.57
C LEU A 581 -33.17 -27.97 1.76
N ASP A 582 -34.21 -28.40 1.05
CA ASP A 582 -34.84 -29.71 1.25
C ASP A 582 -33.86 -30.87 1.07
N GLY A 583 -33.88 -31.83 2.00
CA GLY A 583 -33.02 -33.02 2.00
C GLY A 583 -31.55 -32.78 2.40
N ALA A 584 -31.10 -31.54 2.59
CA ALA A 584 -29.73 -31.27 3.00
C ALA A 584 -29.45 -31.74 4.44
N ARG A 585 -28.31 -32.41 4.64
CA ARG A 585 -27.78 -32.83 5.93
C ARG A 585 -26.38 -32.26 6.14
N ILE A 586 -26.05 -31.91 7.37
CA ILE A 586 -24.73 -31.44 7.80
C ILE A 586 -24.15 -32.46 8.78
N ALA A 587 -23.00 -33.02 8.42
CA ALA A 587 -22.13 -33.77 9.32
C ALA A 587 -21.21 -32.79 10.06
N PHE A 588 -21.08 -32.96 11.37
CA PHE A 588 -20.17 -32.19 12.22
C PHE A 588 -18.98 -33.08 12.63
N PRO A 589 -17.77 -32.52 12.80
CA PRO A 589 -16.66 -33.24 13.42
C PRO A 589 -17.05 -33.76 14.82
N ASN A 590 -16.47 -34.90 15.22
CA ASN A 590 -16.83 -35.65 16.44
C ASN A 590 -16.80 -34.83 17.74
N ASP A 591 -16.08 -33.71 17.75
CA ASP A 591 -15.84 -32.86 18.92
C ASP A 591 -16.93 -31.79 19.14
N ILE A 592 -17.93 -31.69 18.25
CA ILE A 592 -18.94 -30.61 18.27
C ILE A 592 -20.36 -31.17 18.33
N ASP A 593 -21.03 -31.00 19.48
CA ASP A 593 -22.47 -31.27 19.63
C ASP A 593 -23.31 -30.32 18.76
N PRO A 594 -24.12 -30.82 17.80
CA PRO A 594 -24.98 -29.99 16.94
C PRO A 594 -25.96 -29.11 17.73
N SER A 595 -26.40 -29.55 18.92
CA SER A 595 -27.36 -28.83 19.76
C SER A 595 -26.81 -27.46 20.20
N SER A 596 -25.50 -27.34 20.40
CA SER A 596 -24.80 -26.09 20.74
C SER A 596 -24.77 -25.04 19.62
N ILE A 597 -25.05 -25.47 18.38
CA ILE A 597 -24.88 -24.70 17.13
C ILE A 597 -26.23 -24.20 16.58
N VAL A 598 -27.35 -24.63 17.14
CA VAL A 598 -28.71 -24.24 16.71
C VAL A 598 -28.86 -22.71 16.68
N GLY A 599 -29.41 -22.20 15.58
CA GLY A 599 -29.59 -20.77 15.34
C GLY A 599 -28.33 -20.03 14.87
N ARG A 600 -27.18 -20.72 14.73
CA ARG A 600 -25.92 -20.13 14.24
C ARG A 600 -25.69 -20.43 12.77
N ILE A 601 -24.80 -19.65 12.17
CA ILE A 601 -24.35 -19.85 10.80
C ILE A 601 -23.10 -20.76 10.81
N VAL A 602 -23.09 -21.73 9.91
CA VAL A 602 -22.04 -22.73 9.72
C VAL A 602 -21.53 -22.66 8.29
N GLU A 603 -20.21 -22.64 8.12
CA GLU A 603 -19.56 -22.75 6.81
C GLU A 603 -19.30 -24.23 6.54
N CYS A 604 -19.82 -24.74 5.42
CA CYS A 604 -19.76 -26.17 5.09
C CYS A 604 -19.30 -26.41 3.65
N SER A 605 -18.49 -27.46 3.44
CA SER A 605 -18.13 -27.96 2.11
C SER A 605 -18.94 -29.21 1.74
N TRP A 606 -19.01 -29.55 0.45
CA TRP A 606 -19.83 -30.68 -0.03
C TRP A 606 -19.00 -31.96 -0.15
N ASN A 607 -19.39 -33.02 0.57
CA ASN A 607 -18.84 -34.35 0.35
C ASN A 607 -19.60 -35.04 -0.79
N LYS A 608 -18.96 -35.14 -1.95
CA LYS A 608 -19.54 -35.72 -3.17
C LYS A 608 -19.73 -37.25 -3.10
N GLU A 609 -18.94 -37.95 -2.31
CA GLU A 609 -19.07 -39.41 -2.16
C GLU A 609 -20.26 -39.78 -1.28
N GLN A 610 -20.42 -39.06 -0.16
CA GLN A 610 -21.43 -39.33 0.86
C GLN A 610 -22.73 -38.53 0.70
N GLN A 611 -22.77 -37.59 -0.25
CA GLN A 611 -23.94 -36.73 -0.56
C GLN A 611 -24.45 -35.91 0.66
N TYR A 612 -23.53 -35.43 1.51
CA TYR A 612 -23.85 -34.53 2.61
C TYR A 612 -22.85 -33.35 2.71
N TRP A 613 -23.24 -32.31 3.44
CA TRP A 613 -22.37 -31.19 3.78
C TRP A 613 -21.52 -31.53 5.01
N VAL A 614 -20.26 -31.10 5.03
CA VAL A 614 -19.36 -31.21 6.19
C VAL A 614 -19.16 -29.82 6.78
N CYS A 615 -19.46 -29.65 8.07
CA CYS A 615 -19.20 -28.40 8.77
C CYS A 615 -17.69 -28.17 8.93
N MET A 616 -17.19 -27.08 8.33
CA MET A 616 -15.81 -26.64 8.44
C MET A 616 -15.60 -25.75 9.68
N ARG A 617 -16.51 -24.80 9.93
CA ARG A 617 -16.49 -23.91 11.11
C ARG A 617 -17.82 -23.20 11.37
N ILE A 618 -17.96 -22.63 12.57
CA ILE A 618 -19.04 -21.71 12.94
C ILE A 618 -18.64 -20.28 12.53
N ARG A 619 -19.60 -19.51 11.98
CA ARG A 619 -19.42 -18.14 11.45
C ARG A 619 -19.99 -17.09 12.38
N PHE A 620 -19.21 -16.70 13.38
CA PHE A 620 -19.54 -15.62 14.32
C PHE A 620 -19.56 -14.22 13.66
N ASP A 621 -18.92 -14.08 12.50
CA ASP A 621 -18.85 -12.85 11.70
C ASP A 621 -20.13 -12.53 10.91
N LYS A 622 -21.11 -13.45 10.88
CA LYS A 622 -22.30 -13.35 10.01
C LYS A 622 -23.60 -13.35 10.82
N SER A 623 -24.53 -12.51 10.36
CA SER A 623 -25.93 -12.46 10.83
C SER A 623 -26.93 -13.07 9.83
N THR A 624 -26.50 -13.34 8.59
CA THR A 624 -27.32 -13.92 7.52
C THR A 624 -26.57 -15.01 6.75
N PRO A 625 -27.20 -16.16 6.42
CA PRO A 625 -26.60 -17.19 5.57
C PRO A 625 -26.44 -16.69 4.12
N ASN A 626 -25.85 -17.51 3.25
CA ASN A 626 -25.70 -17.17 1.84
C ASN A 626 -27.04 -17.01 1.12
N ASP A 627 -27.11 -16.03 0.21
CA ASP A 627 -28.19 -15.96 -0.76
C ASP A 627 -28.14 -17.16 -1.72
N ILE A 628 -29.30 -17.66 -2.10
CA ILE A 628 -29.48 -18.81 -2.99
C ILE A 628 -28.76 -18.66 -4.34
N ASN A 629 -28.49 -17.44 -4.83
CA ASN A 629 -27.72 -17.22 -6.06
C ASN A 629 -26.21 -17.38 -5.85
N THR A 630 -25.72 -17.22 -4.62
CA THR A 630 -24.36 -17.63 -4.21
C THR A 630 -24.28 -19.15 -4.15
N PHE A 631 -25.26 -19.81 -3.51
CA PHE A 631 -25.37 -21.29 -3.50
C PHE A 631 -25.39 -21.87 -4.93
N ARG A 632 -26.25 -21.34 -5.83
CA ARG A 632 -26.32 -21.73 -7.26
C ARG A 632 -25.02 -21.44 -8.05
N LYS A 633 -24.08 -20.67 -7.53
CA LYS A 633 -22.74 -20.45 -8.13
C LYS A 633 -21.72 -21.44 -7.55
N VAL A 634 -21.73 -21.65 -6.24
CA VAL A 634 -20.85 -22.64 -5.57
C VAL A 634 -21.18 -24.06 -6.05
N MET A 635 -22.45 -24.44 -6.13
CA MET A 635 -22.88 -25.76 -6.64
C MET A 635 -22.47 -25.99 -8.10
N ARG A 636 -22.40 -24.95 -8.94
CA ARG A 636 -21.81 -25.07 -10.29
C ARG A 636 -20.31 -25.30 -10.23
N SER A 637 -19.58 -24.57 -9.40
CA SER A 637 -18.14 -24.78 -9.16
C SER A 637 -17.82 -26.22 -8.70
N ILE A 638 -18.67 -26.80 -7.85
CA ILE A 638 -18.60 -28.19 -7.38
C ILE A 638 -18.99 -29.20 -8.48
N SER A 639 -19.91 -28.84 -9.38
CA SER A 639 -20.34 -29.69 -10.49
C SER A 639 -19.28 -29.78 -11.60
N ASP A 640 -18.72 -28.64 -12.01
CA ASP A 640 -17.66 -28.53 -13.03
C ASP A 640 -16.35 -29.23 -12.61
N ASN A 641 -16.15 -29.34 -11.29
CA ASN A 641 -15.10 -30.10 -10.60
C ASN A 641 -13.72 -29.98 -11.27
N ILE A 642 -13.24 -28.75 -11.40
CA ILE A 642 -11.89 -28.46 -11.90
C ILE A 642 -10.90 -28.76 -10.77
N THR A 643 -10.35 -29.98 -10.77
CA THR A 643 -9.30 -30.40 -9.82
C THR A 643 -7.95 -29.78 -10.17
N GLU A 644 -6.95 -29.95 -9.30
CA GLU A 644 -5.57 -29.51 -9.59
C GLU A 644 -5.03 -30.19 -10.85
N GLU A 645 -5.23 -31.49 -11.03
CA GLU A 645 -4.72 -32.26 -12.16
C GLU A 645 -5.31 -31.77 -13.48
N LYS A 646 -6.63 -31.52 -13.50
CA LYS A 646 -7.34 -31.00 -14.68
C LYS A 646 -6.87 -29.58 -15.04
N LEU A 647 -6.65 -28.72 -14.03
CA LEU A 647 -6.12 -27.37 -14.22
C LEU A 647 -4.68 -27.39 -14.73
N LEU A 648 -3.84 -28.29 -14.21
CA LEU A 648 -2.44 -28.44 -14.63
C LEU A 648 -2.32 -29.07 -16.02
N GLN A 649 -3.18 -30.04 -16.39
CA GLN A 649 -3.23 -30.57 -17.76
C GLN A 649 -3.57 -29.44 -18.75
N GLU A 650 -4.63 -28.69 -18.48
CA GLU A 650 -5.08 -27.57 -19.31
C GLU A 650 -4.00 -26.49 -19.47
N ILE A 651 -3.30 -26.14 -18.37
CA ILE A 651 -2.14 -25.25 -18.41
C ILE A 651 -0.98 -25.85 -19.22
N GLY A 652 -0.73 -27.16 -19.12
CA GLY A 652 0.24 -27.87 -19.95
C GLY A 652 -0.07 -27.73 -21.45
N GLU A 653 -1.30 -28.05 -21.85
CA GLU A 653 -1.79 -27.88 -23.22
C GLU A 653 -1.68 -26.44 -23.71
N ILE A 654 -2.07 -25.46 -22.88
CA ILE A 654 -1.91 -24.02 -23.14
C ILE A 654 -0.44 -23.68 -23.44
N THR A 655 0.50 -24.17 -22.63
CA THR A 655 1.93 -23.84 -22.80
C THR A 655 2.58 -24.48 -24.03
N CYS A 656 1.93 -25.48 -24.65
CA CYS A 656 2.34 -26.00 -25.96
C CYS A 656 1.90 -25.11 -27.14
N LEU A 657 0.97 -24.17 -26.95
CA LEU A 657 0.43 -23.36 -28.04
C LEU A 657 1.47 -22.36 -28.61
N PRO A 658 1.50 -22.13 -29.94
CA PRO A 658 2.45 -21.18 -30.57
C PRO A 658 2.38 -19.74 -30.02
N ILE A 659 1.20 -19.31 -29.54
CA ILE A 659 0.96 -17.99 -28.94
C ILE A 659 1.83 -17.75 -27.68
N LEU A 660 2.24 -18.82 -26.99
CA LEU A 660 3.11 -18.75 -25.81
C LEU A 660 4.56 -19.15 -26.12
N ASN A 661 4.79 -19.93 -27.18
CA ASN A 661 6.12 -20.38 -27.62
C ASN A 661 6.82 -19.45 -28.64
N GLY A 662 6.17 -18.38 -29.12
CA GLY A 662 6.63 -17.60 -30.29
C GLY A 662 6.70 -16.07 -30.15
N GLN A 663 7.92 -15.55 -30.04
CA GLN A 663 8.40 -14.28 -30.65
C GLN A 663 7.76 -12.91 -30.30
N PHE A 664 6.63 -12.81 -29.59
CA PHE A 664 6.00 -11.52 -29.23
C PHE A 664 5.93 -11.20 -27.73
N TYR A 665 7.05 -11.40 -27.01
CA TYR A 665 7.33 -10.52 -25.87
C TYR A 665 7.77 -9.15 -26.40
N PRO A 666 7.24 -8.01 -25.92
CA PRO A 666 7.71 -6.70 -26.34
C PRO A 666 9.20 -6.56 -26.02
N VAL A 667 9.98 -6.13 -27.03
CA VAL A 667 11.45 -6.12 -27.00
C VAL A 667 11.93 -5.27 -25.83
N GLY A 668 12.48 -5.95 -24.82
CA GLY A 668 12.73 -5.40 -23.48
C GLY A 668 12.44 -6.42 -22.37
N HIS A 669 11.54 -7.39 -22.61
CA HIS A 669 11.21 -8.45 -21.66
C HIS A 669 11.80 -9.81 -22.03
N ARG A 670 13.06 -10.06 -21.62
CA ARG A 670 13.45 -11.38 -21.10
C ARG A 670 13.20 -11.37 -19.58
N PRO A 671 12.68 -12.44 -18.96
CA PRO A 671 12.61 -12.50 -17.51
C PRO A 671 14.02 -12.49 -16.93
N SER A 672 14.31 -11.55 -16.03
CA SER A 672 15.57 -11.54 -15.28
C SER A 672 15.71 -12.83 -14.48
N SER A 673 16.95 -13.33 -14.38
CA SER A 673 17.27 -14.60 -13.70
C SER A 673 16.62 -14.70 -12.31
N VAL A 674 15.97 -15.83 -12.05
CA VAL A 674 15.34 -16.11 -10.75
C VAL A 674 16.38 -15.99 -9.64
N VAL A 675 16.15 -15.06 -8.70
CA VAL A 675 16.93 -14.97 -7.47
C VAL A 675 16.50 -16.11 -6.55
N LEU A 676 17.15 -17.26 -6.73
CA LEU A 676 17.01 -18.42 -5.86
C LEU A 676 17.46 -18.08 -4.43
N LEU A 677 16.53 -18.27 -3.49
CA LEU A 677 16.72 -18.53 -2.05
C LEU A 677 18.10 -18.17 -1.46
N ARG A 678 18.27 -16.92 -1.02
CA ARG A 678 19.27 -16.59 0.03
C ARG A 678 18.59 -16.55 1.40
N ARG A 679 19.06 -17.39 2.32
CA ARG A 679 18.72 -17.31 3.76
C ARG A 679 19.39 -16.08 4.39
N PRO A 680 18.81 -15.47 5.44
CA PRO A 680 19.38 -14.29 6.09
C PRO A 680 20.55 -14.65 7.04
N GLY A 681 21.63 -13.85 7.02
CA GLY A 681 22.74 -14.01 7.97
C GLY A 681 23.87 -12.98 7.86
N ARG A 682 23.94 -12.08 8.86
CA ARG A 682 25.11 -11.29 9.37
C ARG A 682 25.97 -10.43 8.41
N GLN A 683 25.98 -9.11 8.68
CA GLN A 683 27.12 -8.19 8.96
C GLN A 683 28.46 -8.36 8.19
N ALA A 684 29.22 -7.31 7.81
CA ALA A 684 29.48 -6.03 8.49
C ALA A 684 29.99 -4.88 7.55
N TRP A 685 29.79 -3.61 7.98
CA TRP A 685 30.63 -2.38 7.92
C TRP A 685 31.63 -2.14 6.74
N SER A 686 31.88 -0.91 6.23
CA SER A 686 32.07 0.37 6.96
C SER A 686 31.86 1.67 6.11
N ARG A 687 32.22 2.85 6.69
CA ARG A 687 31.99 4.26 6.23
C ARG A 687 33.01 4.72 5.15
N ALA A 688 33.00 5.92 4.53
CA ALA A 688 32.28 7.21 4.65
C ALA A 688 32.02 7.80 3.22
N GLY A 689 31.34 8.92 2.90
CA GLY A 689 31.10 10.23 3.55
C GLY A 689 32.03 11.30 2.93
N GLY A 690 31.61 12.47 2.39
CA GLY A 690 30.27 13.10 2.28
C GLY A 690 30.21 14.19 1.17
N GLY A 691 29.17 15.05 1.17
CA GLY A 691 28.91 16.09 0.13
C GLY A 691 29.64 17.44 0.33
N PRO A 692 28.99 18.65 0.21
CA PRO A 692 27.58 18.93 -0.17
C PRO A 692 27.26 20.29 -0.91
N ARG A 693 26.03 20.42 -1.47
CA ARG A 693 25.28 21.69 -1.80
C ARG A 693 25.89 22.60 -2.91
N ARG A 694 25.18 23.41 -3.72
CA ARG A 694 24.02 24.33 -3.54
C ARG A 694 23.21 24.47 -4.87
N ARG A 695 21.87 24.50 -4.94
CA ARG A 695 20.86 25.56 -4.58
C ARG A 695 20.60 26.65 -5.67
N ALA A 696 19.54 26.48 -6.48
CA ALA A 696 18.63 27.50 -7.10
C ALA A 696 17.76 26.81 -8.19
N SER A 697 16.43 26.90 -8.37
CA SER A 697 15.29 27.72 -7.91
C SER A 697 14.75 28.78 -8.91
N ARG A 698 13.42 28.75 -9.11
CA ARG A 698 12.52 29.70 -9.83
C ARG A 698 12.36 29.55 -11.36
N ARG A 699 11.14 29.20 -11.78
CA ARG A 699 10.51 29.62 -13.06
C ARG A 699 10.04 31.10 -12.93
N PRO A 700 9.76 31.83 -14.03
CA PRO A 700 8.41 31.77 -14.63
C PRO A 700 8.42 31.65 -16.17
N GLY A 701 7.29 31.21 -16.77
CA GLY A 701 7.17 31.02 -18.23
C GLY A 701 6.34 32.11 -18.93
N ARG A 702 6.20 32.02 -20.27
CA ARG A 702 5.26 32.84 -21.06
C ARG A 702 4.71 32.11 -22.30
N ARG A 703 3.38 32.21 -22.44
CA ARG A 703 2.55 32.29 -23.67
C ARG A 703 2.79 31.32 -24.84
N ALA A 704 1.73 30.57 -25.17
CA ALA A 704 1.53 29.94 -26.48
C ALA A 704 1.03 30.93 -27.55
N ARG A 705 1.31 30.63 -28.82
CA ARG A 705 0.61 30.98 -30.08
C ARG A 705 1.31 30.20 -31.23
N SER A 706 0.74 29.87 -32.39
CA SER A 706 -0.58 29.33 -32.79
C SER A 706 -0.70 29.42 -34.33
N ARG A 707 -1.29 28.42 -35.00
CA ARG A 707 -1.72 28.44 -36.44
C ARG A 707 -0.57 28.44 -37.50
N ALA A 708 -0.77 28.00 -38.75
CA ALA A 708 -1.76 27.06 -39.35
C ALA A 708 -1.40 26.74 -40.83
N GLY A 709 -2.04 25.70 -41.40
CA GLY A 709 -2.09 25.41 -42.85
C GLY A 709 -1.05 24.37 -43.32
N GLY A 710 -1.35 23.44 -44.24
CA GLY A 710 -2.63 23.09 -44.90
C GLY A 710 -2.51 21.77 -45.69
N GLY A 711 -3.63 21.17 -46.13
CA GLY A 711 -3.65 20.00 -47.05
C GLY A 711 -4.37 20.36 -48.36
N PRO A 712 -5.20 19.48 -48.98
CA PRO A 712 -5.20 17.99 -49.03
C PRO A 712 -5.58 17.43 -50.44
N ARG A 713 -5.56 16.08 -50.67
CA ARG A 713 -6.46 15.26 -51.56
C ARG A 713 -5.98 13.78 -51.69
N ARG A 714 -6.80 12.74 -51.44
CA ARG A 714 -7.71 11.93 -52.32
C ARG A 714 -6.98 10.96 -53.31
N ARG A 715 -7.41 9.72 -53.65
CA ARG A 715 -8.51 8.80 -53.20
C ARG A 715 -8.37 7.36 -53.84
N ALA A 716 -8.76 6.29 -53.12
CA ALA A 716 -9.46 5.04 -53.58
C ALA A 716 -8.87 4.13 -54.73
N SER A 717 -9.34 2.89 -55.06
CA SER A 717 -9.86 1.70 -54.31
C SER A 717 -10.23 0.50 -55.28
N ARG A 718 -10.41 -0.75 -54.77
CA ARG A 718 -11.02 -1.99 -55.41
C ARG A 718 -10.09 -2.80 -56.37
N ARG A 719 -10.10 -4.14 -56.62
CA ARG A 719 -10.85 -5.43 -56.33
C ARG A 719 -11.19 -6.15 -57.69
N PRO A 720 -11.54 -7.47 -57.82
CA PRO A 720 -10.93 -8.73 -57.34
C PRO A 720 -10.93 -9.96 -58.35
N GLY A 721 -10.14 -11.03 -58.13
CA GLY A 721 -9.90 -12.18 -59.08
C GLY A 721 -10.88 -13.39 -59.16
N ARG A 722 -10.46 -14.56 -59.73
CA ARG A 722 -11.23 -15.86 -59.78
C ARG A 722 -10.47 -17.17 -60.21
N ARG A 723 -10.61 -18.24 -59.38
CA ARG A 723 -10.77 -19.73 -59.59
C ARG A 723 -10.16 -20.60 -60.76
N ALA A 724 -9.31 -21.57 -60.36
CA ALA A 724 -9.50 -23.08 -60.38
C ALA A 724 -9.14 -24.05 -61.56
N ARG A 725 -8.89 -25.34 -61.19
CA ARG A 725 -8.73 -26.64 -61.95
C ARG A 725 -7.33 -26.97 -62.57
N SER A 726 -6.92 -28.23 -62.89
CA SER A 726 -6.98 -29.58 -62.21
C SER A 726 -6.38 -30.75 -63.08
N ARG A 727 -5.50 -31.62 -62.54
CA ARG A 727 -5.10 -33.02 -62.95
C ARG A 727 -4.00 -33.50 -61.96
N ALA A 728 -3.86 -34.73 -61.41
CA ALA A 728 -3.94 -36.13 -61.88
C ALA A 728 -2.69 -36.60 -62.68
N GLY A 729 -1.95 -37.68 -62.34
CA GLY A 729 -1.99 -38.62 -61.20
C GLY A 729 -0.96 -39.79 -61.37
N GLY A 730 -0.89 -40.78 -60.45
CA GLY A 730 -0.19 -42.07 -60.67
C GLY A 730 0.86 -42.54 -59.62
N GLY A 731 1.05 -43.86 -59.51
CA GLY A 731 2.09 -44.62 -58.77
C GLY A 731 2.22 -46.03 -59.41
N PRO A 732 2.66 -47.14 -58.75
CA PRO A 732 3.26 -47.34 -57.41
C PRO A 732 4.45 -48.37 -57.40
N ARG A 733 4.67 -49.13 -56.30
CA ARG A 733 5.57 -50.32 -56.04
C ARG A 733 6.95 -49.99 -55.39
N ARG A 734 7.60 -50.85 -54.57
CA ARG A 734 7.21 -52.03 -53.72
C ARG A 734 8.32 -52.37 -52.67
N ARG A 735 7.92 -52.86 -51.47
CA ARG A 735 8.45 -53.95 -50.57
C ARG A 735 9.93 -54.45 -50.66
N ALA A 736 10.60 -55.00 -49.61
CA ALA A 736 10.33 -55.18 -48.16
C ALA A 736 11.53 -55.84 -47.39
N GLY A 737 11.47 -55.95 -46.05
CA GLY A 737 12.24 -56.90 -45.20
C GLY A 737 13.45 -56.31 -44.43
N HIS A 738 13.90 -56.81 -43.26
CA HIS A 738 13.39 -57.85 -42.32
C HIS A 738 13.85 -57.57 -40.85
N ARG A 739 13.32 -58.31 -39.86
CA ARG A 739 13.65 -58.34 -38.39
C ARG A 739 14.54 -59.59 -38.06
N PRO A 740 15.02 -59.97 -36.82
CA PRO A 740 14.52 -59.65 -35.44
C PRO A 740 15.50 -59.64 -34.20
N GLY A 741 14.99 -59.25 -33.01
CA GLY A 741 15.40 -59.73 -31.65
C GLY A 741 16.72 -59.17 -31.03
N ARG A 742 17.00 -59.27 -29.71
CA ARG A 742 16.19 -59.60 -28.49
C ARG A 742 16.81 -58.94 -27.22
N TRP A 743 15.96 -58.45 -26.32
CA TRP A 743 16.06 -58.35 -24.83
C TRP A 743 17.41 -58.09 -24.09
N ALA A 744 17.43 -57.00 -23.30
CA ALA A 744 18.07 -56.94 -21.98
C ALA A 744 17.28 -55.97 -21.04
N ARG A 745 17.38 -56.14 -19.71
CA ARG A 745 16.74 -55.27 -18.69
C ARG A 745 17.78 -54.78 -17.67
N ARG A 746 17.82 -53.46 -17.35
CA ARG A 746 17.60 -52.89 -15.99
C ARG A 746 17.97 -51.39 -15.89
N ARG A 747 17.43 -50.77 -14.83
CA ARG A 747 17.51 -49.36 -14.38
C ARG A 747 18.92 -48.74 -14.35
N ALA A 748 19.00 -47.45 -14.71
CA ALA A 748 19.56 -46.36 -13.88
C ALA A 748 19.16 -44.99 -14.48
N GLY A 749 19.32 -43.89 -13.74
CA GLY A 749 18.98 -42.53 -14.19
C GLY A 749 20.08 -41.85 -15.01
N GLY A 750 19.75 -40.73 -15.66
CA GLY A 750 20.71 -39.88 -16.39
C GLY A 750 20.15 -38.49 -16.68
N GLU A 751 20.91 -37.46 -16.34
CA GLU A 751 20.55 -36.04 -16.53
C GLU A 751 20.77 -35.57 -17.98
N PRO A 752 20.05 -34.53 -18.44
CA PRO A 752 20.36 -33.85 -19.70
C PRO A 752 21.67 -33.07 -19.59
N ARG A 753 22.78 -33.67 -20.03
CA ARG A 753 24.11 -33.05 -20.06
C ARG A 753 24.12 -31.72 -20.82
N ARG A 754 24.65 -30.66 -20.19
CA ARG A 754 25.16 -29.49 -20.93
C ARG A 754 26.35 -29.92 -21.79
N ARG A 755 26.42 -29.50 -23.05
CA ARG A 755 27.65 -29.60 -23.86
C ARG A 755 28.61 -28.50 -23.43
N ALA A 756 29.60 -28.85 -22.61
CA ALA A 756 30.89 -28.17 -22.65
C ALA A 756 31.77 -28.94 -23.63
N ALA A 757 32.43 -28.24 -24.54
CA ALA A 757 33.54 -28.79 -25.32
C ALA A 757 34.83 -28.28 -24.68
N ALA A 758 35.69 -29.21 -24.28
CA ALA A 758 37.06 -28.94 -23.87
C ALA A 758 37.95 -29.79 -24.77
N THR A 759 38.92 -29.15 -25.43
CA THR A 759 39.85 -29.76 -26.37
C THR A 759 41.26 -29.49 -25.90
N GLU A 760 41.96 -30.53 -25.47
CA GLU A 760 43.41 -30.51 -25.27
C GLU A 760 44.11 -31.06 -26.51
N ALA A 761 45.32 -30.54 -26.78
CA ALA A 761 46.20 -30.90 -27.90
C ALA A 761 45.67 -30.67 -29.34
N GLY A 762 46.13 -29.58 -29.96
CA GLY A 762 46.39 -29.51 -31.41
C GLY A 762 45.21 -29.52 -32.40
N GLY A 763 43.96 -29.46 -31.94
CA GLY A 763 42.77 -29.40 -32.79
C GLY A 763 42.24 -27.98 -33.01
N SER A 764 41.56 -27.74 -34.13
CA SER A 764 40.85 -26.49 -34.41
C SER A 764 39.72 -26.23 -33.38
N GLY A 765 39.55 -24.96 -33.00
CA GLY A 765 38.61 -24.53 -31.96
C GLY A 765 37.15 -24.90 -32.22
N ALA A 766 36.36 -24.92 -31.14
CA ALA A 766 34.95 -25.28 -31.21
C ALA A 766 34.05 -24.09 -31.60
N GLU A 767 33.39 -24.14 -32.76
CA GLU A 767 32.32 -23.21 -33.18
C GLU A 767 30.92 -23.64 -32.68
N PRO A 768 30.38 -23.11 -31.55
CA PRO A 768 28.94 -23.22 -31.27
C PRO A 768 28.16 -22.13 -32.02
N ARG A 769 27.36 -22.54 -33.02
CA ARG A 769 26.54 -21.61 -33.82
C ARG A 769 25.26 -21.17 -33.10
N VAL A 770 25.03 -19.85 -33.14
CA VAL A 770 23.80 -19.09 -32.84
C VAL A 770 22.94 -19.59 -31.67
N GLY A 771 23.07 -18.97 -30.49
CA GLY A 771 22.20 -19.30 -29.35
C GLY A 771 22.66 -18.75 -28.00
N HIS A 772 22.50 -19.56 -26.94
CA HIS A 772 23.22 -19.39 -25.68
C HIS A 772 24.45 -20.29 -25.72
N ALA A 773 25.65 -19.71 -25.65
CA ALA A 773 26.91 -20.43 -25.80
C ALA A 773 27.87 -20.13 -24.65
N VAL A 774 28.62 -21.13 -24.21
CA VAL A 774 29.76 -21.00 -23.31
C VAL A 774 30.93 -21.74 -23.95
N ALA A 775 32.00 -21.00 -24.27
CA ALA A 775 33.24 -21.55 -24.81
C ALA A 775 34.36 -21.32 -23.79
N VAL A 776 35.16 -22.36 -23.53
CA VAL A 776 36.33 -22.30 -22.66
C VAL A 776 37.51 -22.90 -23.40
N ALA A 777 38.58 -22.15 -23.59
CA ALA A 777 39.76 -22.55 -24.35
C ALA A 777 41.06 -22.29 -23.58
N VAL A 778 42.07 -23.13 -23.85
CA VAL A 778 43.46 -22.92 -23.41
C VAL A 778 44.33 -23.02 -24.65
N ALA A 779 44.72 -21.86 -25.19
CA ALA A 779 45.56 -21.77 -26.38
C ALA A 779 47.04 -21.82 -25.96
N GLN A 780 47.75 -22.85 -26.41
CA GLN A 780 49.22 -22.83 -26.43
C GLN A 780 49.72 -21.88 -27.54
N ALA A 781 51.03 -21.69 -27.65
CA ALA A 781 51.63 -20.75 -28.58
C ALA A 781 51.15 -20.94 -30.03
N GLY A 782 50.54 -19.90 -30.62
CA GLY A 782 49.95 -19.92 -31.96
C GLY A 782 48.59 -20.63 -32.09
N GLY A 783 47.95 -21.04 -30.98
CA GLY A 783 46.65 -21.71 -30.98
C GLY A 783 45.44 -20.76 -31.08
N SER A 784 44.31 -21.27 -31.54
CA SER A 784 43.02 -20.54 -31.59
C SER A 784 42.30 -20.55 -30.22
N GLY A 785 41.71 -19.42 -29.85
CA GLY A 785 41.04 -19.17 -28.58
C GLY A 785 39.56 -19.57 -28.49
N ALA A 786 38.76 -18.77 -27.76
CA ALA A 786 37.37 -19.04 -27.46
C ALA A 786 36.41 -18.15 -28.29
N GLU A 787 35.89 -18.70 -29.39
CA GLU A 787 35.03 -18.01 -30.39
C GLU A 787 33.57 -18.53 -30.40
N PRO A 788 32.73 -18.17 -29.41
CA PRO A 788 31.30 -18.50 -29.44
C PRO A 788 30.51 -17.55 -30.36
N GLY A 789 29.62 -18.13 -31.18
CA GLY A 789 28.84 -17.39 -32.18
C GLY A 789 27.74 -16.46 -31.62
N VAL A 790 27.15 -15.69 -32.54
CA VAL A 790 26.11 -14.65 -32.32
C VAL A 790 25.02 -15.06 -31.32
N GLY A 791 24.76 -14.27 -30.28
CA GLY A 791 23.63 -14.48 -29.38
C GLY A 791 23.81 -14.02 -27.93
N HIS A 792 23.87 -14.97 -26.99
CA HIS A 792 24.19 -14.76 -25.57
C HIS A 792 25.40 -15.63 -25.24
N ALA A 793 26.58 -15.03 -25.19
CA ALA A 793 27.84 -15.74 -25.23
C ALA A 793 28.71 -15.46 -23.99
N VAL A 794 29.36 -16.50 -23.48
CA VAL A 794 30.48 -16.38 -22.53
C VAL A 794 31.70 -17.06 -23.15
N ALA A 795 32.75 -16.29 -23.39
CA ALA A 795 34.05 -16.78 -23.83
C ALA A 795 35.05 -16.66 -22.68
N VAL A 796 35.75 -17.74 -22.35
CA VAL A 796 36.83 -17.75 -21.38
C VAL A 796 38.07 -18.36 -22.04
N ALA A 797 39.16 -17.60 -22.11
CA ALA A 797 40.40 -18.04 -22.75
C ALA A 797 41.61 -17.86 -21.84
N VAL A 798 42.55 -18.81 -21.91
CA VAL A 798 43.91 -18.65 -21.40
C VAL A 798 44.85 -18.81 -22.60
N ALA A 799 45.57 -17.76 -22.96
CA ALA A 799 46.43 -17.71 -24.13
C ALA A 799 47.91 -17.60 -23.74
N GLN A 800 48.71 -18.57 -24.16
CA GLN A 800 50.17 -18.51 -24.11
C GLN A 800 50.72 -17.75 -25.33
N ALA A 801 52.05 -17.59 -25.40
CA ALA A 801 52.73 -16.69 -26.33
C ALA A 801 52.24 -16.77 -27.78
N GLY A 802 51.48 -15.76 -28.23
CA GLY A 802 50.97 -15.67 -29.60
C GLY A 802 49.72 -16.50 -29.92
N GLY A 803 49.01 -17.07 -28.92
CA GLY A 803 47.67 -17.64 -29.11
C GLY A 803 46.57 -16.58 -29.07
N SER A 804 45.39 -16.85 -29.67
CA SER A 804 44.24 -15.93 -29.58
C SER A 804 43.40 -16.12 -28.32
N GLY A 805 42.70 -15.05 -27.92
CA GLY A 805 42.03 -14.90 -26.64
C GLY A 805 40.52 -15.22 -26.67
N ALA A 806 39.71 -14.30 -26.14
CA ALA A 806 38.27 -14.47 -25.96
C ALA A 806 37.49 -13.54 -26.89
N GLU A 807 36.98 -14.08 -28.00
CA GLU A 807 36.42 -13.32 -29.13
C GLU A 807 34.96 -13.72 -29.42
N PRO A 808 34.00 -13.41 -28.52
CA PRO A 808 32.59 -13.72 -28.71
C PRO A 808 31.92 -12.76 -29.72
N GLY A 809 31.07 -13.34 -30.57
CA GLY A 809 30.37 -12.60 -31.63
C GLY A 809 29.26 -11.65 -31.16
N VAL A 810 28.57 -11.06 -32.14
CA VAL A 810 27.50 -10.05 -31.95
C VAL A 810 26.42 -10.50 -30.96
N GLY A 811 26.04 -9.67 -29.98
CA GLY A 811 24.90 -9.95 -29.09
C GLY A 811 24.99 -9.38 -27.66
N HIS A 812 24.78 -10.26 -26.67
CA HIS A 812 25.15 -10.00 -25.27
C HIS A 812 26.32 -10.92 -24.93
N ALA A 813 27.48 -10.34 -24.64
CA ALA A 813 28.75 -11.06 -24.58
C ALA A 813 29.51 -10.78 -23.28
N VAL A 814 30.12 -11.82 -22.71
CA VAL A 814 31.15 -11.71 -21.67
C VAL A 814 32.40 -12.42 -22.18
N ALA A 815 33.48 -11.67 -22.37
CA ALA A 815 34.80 -12.16 -22.74
C ALA A 815 35.73 -12.05 -21.52
N VAL A 816 36.38 -13.15 -21.15
CA VAL A 816 37.38 -13.18 -20.08
C VAL A 816 38.65 -13.83 -20.62
N ALA A 817 39.75 -13.10 -20.64
CA ALA A 817 41.03 -13.57 -21.16
C ALA A 817 42.16 -13.41 -20.14
N ALA A 818 43.02 -14.42 -20.05
CA ALA A 818 44.32 -14.34 -19.39
C ALA A 818 45.41 -14.63 -20.42
N ALA A 819 46.22 -13.62 -20.76
CA ALA A 819 47.21 -13.68 -21.82
C ALA A 819 48.64 -13.60 -21.28
N GLN A 820 49.56 -14.38 -21.86
CA GLN A 820 50.99 -14.30 -21.60
C GLN A 820 51.75 -14.01 -22.90
N ALA A 821 52.77 -13.14 -22.82
CA ALA A 821 53.86 -13.03 -23.79
C ALA A 821 53.45 -12.98 -25.28
N GLY A 822 52.45 -12.16 -25.62
CA GLY A 822 52.05 -11.89 -27.01
C GLY A 822 50.71 -12.49 -27.47
N GLY A 823 49.93 -13.14 -26.59
CA GLY A 823 48.56 -13.58 -26.93
C GLY A 823 47.53 -12.44 -26.97
N SER A 824 46.42 -12.61 -27.71
CA SER A 824 45.31 -11.63 -27.69
C SER A 824 44.42 -11.75 -26.45
N GLY A 825 43.72 -10.66 -26.12
CA GLY A 825 42.98 -10.45 -24.89
C GLY A 825 41.49 -10.74 -25.02
N ALA A 826 40.66 -9.80 -24.56
CA ALA A 826 39.20 -9.93 -24.52
C ALA A 826 38.56 -8.94 -25.50
N GLU A 827 38.15 -9.42 -26.68
CA GLU A 827 37.75 -8.59 -27.82
C GLU A 827 36.32 -8.96 -28.29
N PRO A 828 35.28 -8.72 -27.47
CA PRO A 828 33.90 -9.02 -27.81
C PRO A 828 33.33 -8.03 -28.84
N GLY A 829 32.53 -8.55 -29.77
CA GLY A 829 31.99 -7.79 -30.90
C GLY A 829 30.87 -6.78 -30.57
N VAL A 830 29.98 -6.55 -31.54
CA VAL A 830 28.93 -5.52 -31.46
C VAL A 830 27.79 -5.93 -30.50
N GLY A 831 27.40 -5.05 -29.58
CA GLY A 831 26.18 -5.25 -28.77
C GLY A 831 26.26 -4.72 -27.32
N HIS A 832 25.93 -5.57 -26.35
CA HIS A 832 26.14 -5.33 -24.92
C HIS A 832 27.27 -6.24 -24.46
N ALA A 833 28.42 -5.66 -24.12
CA ALA A 833 29.67 -6.40 -23.94
C ALA A 833 30.35 -6.11 -22.59
N VAL A 834 30.88 -7.16 -21.97
CA VAL A 834 31.84 -7.07 -20.86
C VAL A 834 33.12 -7.77 -21.28
N ALA A 835 34.22 -7.03 -21.38
CA ALA A 835 35.55 -7.55 -21.65
C ALA A 835 36.39 -7.45 -20.37
N VAL A 836 37.01 -8.57 -19.96
CA VAL A 836 37.93 -8.62 -18.82
C VAL A 836 39.22 -9.28 -19.28
N ALA A 837 40.33 -8.56 -19.24
CA ALA A 837 41.64 -9.04 -19.65
C ALA A 837 42.69 -8.89 -18.54
N ALA A 838 43.51 -9.91 -18.35
CA ALA A 838 44.73 -9.84 -17.56
C ALA A 838 45.91 -10.29 -18.44
N ALA A 839 46.90 -9.42 -18.63
CA ALA A 839 47.99 -9.64 -19.59
C ALA A 839 49.38 -9.49 -18.95
N GLN A 840 50.17 -10.56 -19.02
CA GLN A 840 51.58 -10.56 -18.62
C GLN A 840 52.48 -10.26 -19.83
N ALA A 841 53.21 -9.14 -19.74
CA ALA A 841 54.32 -8.75 -20.62
C ALA A 841 54.13 -9.08 -22.12
N GLY A 842 53.22 -8.39 -22.82
CA GLY A 842 53.14 -8.43 -24.29
C GLY A 842 51.78 -8.72 -24.93
N GLY A 843 50.74 -9.09 -24.19
CA GLY A 843 49.41 -9.38 -24.75
C GLY A 843 48.54 -8.15 -25.06
N SER A 844 47.44 -8.31 -25.81
CA SER A 844 46.43 -7.26 -25.98
C SER A 844 45.46 -7.18 -24.78
N GLY A 845 44.72 -6.08 -24.70
CA GLY A 845 43.95 -5.69 -23.52
C GLY A 845 42.48 -6.11 -23.55
N ALA A 846 41.61 -5.22 -23.09
CA ALA A 846 40.16 -5.38 -23.15
C ALA A 846 39.58 -4.38 -24.17
N GLU A 847 39.24 -4.87 -25.36
CA GLU A 847 38.87 -4.05 -26.53
C GLU A 847 37.47 -4.42 -27.06
N PRO A 848 36.39 -4.13 -26.30
CA PRO A 848 35.02 -4.39 -26.73
C PRO A 848 34.57 -3.38 -27.81
N GLY A 849 33.93 -3.87 -28.88
CA GLY A 849 33.66 -3.11 -30.10
C GLY A 849 32.63 -1.97 -29.99
N VAL A 850 31.42 -2.18 -30.54
CA VAL A 850 30.41 -1.12 -30.72
C VAL A 850 29.15 -1.42 -29.92
N GLY A 851 28.70 -0.47 -29.08
CA GLY A 851 27.43 -0.54 -28.36
C GLY A 851 27.48 -0.05 -26.91
N HIS A 852 27.06 -0.90 -25.97
CA HIS A 852 27.17 -0.66 -24.53
C HIS A 852 28.25 -1.56 -23.96
N ALA A 853 29.37 -0.99 -23.53
CA ALA A 853 30.60 -1.73 -23.24
C ALA A 853 31.16 -1.46 -21.84
N VAL A 854 31.63 -2.51 -21.18
CA VAL A 854 32.51 -2.41 -20.00
C VAL A 854 33.82 -3.14 -20.33
N ALA A 855 34.93 -2.41 -20.32
CA ALA A 855 36.28 -2.93 -20.51
C ALA A 855 37.03 -2.87 -19.18
N VAL A 856 37.61 -3.99 -18.74
CA VAL A 856 38.44 -4.08 -17.54
C VAL A 856 39.76 -4.74 -17.90
N ALA A 857 40.87 -4.03 -17.75
CA ALA A 857 42.21 -4.51 -18.08
C ALA A 857 43.19 -4.41 -16.90
N ALA A 858 44.01 -5.43 -16.71
CA ALA A 858 45.17 -5.41 -15.81
C ALA A 858 46.42 -5.83 -16.60
N THR A 859 47.43 -4.96 -16.65
CA THR A 859 48.57 -5.10 -17.58
C THR A 859 49.90 -4.77 -16.91
N GLU A 860 50.79 -5.76 -16.82
CA GLU A 860 52.04 -5.66 -16.05
C GLU A 860 53.19 -4.96 -16.82
N ALA A 861 53.28 -5.11 -18.15
CA ALA A 861 54.28 -4.43 -18.97
C ALA A 861 53.93 -4.29 -20.47
N GLY A 862 54.14 -3.09 -21.01
CA GLY A 862 54.43 -2.83 -22.43
C GLY A 862 53.32 -2.43 -23.42
N TRP A 863 52.03 -2.70 -23.19
CA TRP A 863 51.01 -2.65 -24.26
C TRP A 863 49.66 -1.97 -23.93
N ARG A 864 48.62 -2.19 -24.75
CA ARG A 864 47.29 -1.56 -24.69
C ARG A 864 46.51 -1.96 -23.42
N GLY A 865 45.66 -1.05 -22.94
CA GLY A 865 44.91 -1.21 -21.69
C GLY A 865 43.43 -1.55 -21.90
N ALA A 866 42.55 -0.66 -21.46
CA ALA A 866 41.10 -0.80 -21.64
C ALA A 866 40.62 0.19 -22.70
N GLU A 867 40.33 -0.30 -23.91
CA GLU A 867 40.05 0.52 -25.10
C GLU A 867 38.68 0.15 -25.74
N PRO A 868 37.55 0.48 -25.09
CA PRO A 868 36.21 0.23 -25.64
C PRO A 868 35.90 1.20 -26.80
N GLY A 869 35.37 0.67 -27.90
CA GLY A 869 35.25 1.37 -29.19
C GLY A 869 34.23 2.52 -29.24
N VAL A 870 32.99 2.24 -29.68
CA VAL A 870 32.01 3.29 -30.03
C VAL A 870 30.67 3.07 -29.33
N GLY A 871 30.19 4.07 -28.57
CA GLY A 871 28.86 4.07 -27.95
C GLY A 871 28.82 4.59 -26.51
N HIS A 872 28.29 3.78 -25.59
CA HIS A 872 28.28 4.06 -24.15
C HIS A 872 29.26 3.13 -23.46
N ALA A 873 30.34 3.68 -22.89
CA ALA A 873 31.50 2.90 -22.46
C ALA A 873 31.93 3.18 -21.01
N VAL A 874 32.35 2.13 -20.31
CA VAL A 874 33.13 2.22 -19.07
C VAL A 874 34.45 1.48 -19.29
N ALA A 875 35.57 2.20 -19.18
CA ALA A 875 36.92 1.65 -19.29
C ALA A 875 37.60 1.70 -17.92
N VAL A 876 38.10 0.57 -17.43
CA VAL A 876 38.83 0.46 -16.16
C VAL A 876 40.18 -0.22 -16.41
N ALA A 877 41.27 0.45 -16.09
CA ALA A 877 42.62 -0.06 -16.32
C ALA A 877 43.50 -0.01 -15.06
N ALA A 878 44.25 -1.08 -14.81
CA ALA A 878 45.36 -1.12 -13.86
C ALA A 878 46.67 -1.35 -14.65
N ALA A 879 47.54 -0.34 -14.68
CA ALA A 879 48.67 -0.26 -15.61
C ALA A 879 50.01 -0.07 -14.87
N GLN A 880 50.98 -0.93 -15.15
CA GLN A 880 52.37 -0.79 -14.70
C GLN A 880 53.31 -0.59 -15.89
N ALA A 881 54.57 -0.20 -15.62
CA ALA A 881 55.72 -0.26 -16.53
C ALA A 881 55.42 0.03 -18.02
N GLY A 882 55.02 1.28 -18.32
CA GLY A 882 54.89 1.78 -19.69
C GLY A 882 53.61 1.41 -20.45
N CYS A 883 52.68 0.66 -19.85
CA CYS A 883 51.38 0.36 -20.46
C CYS A 883 50.53 1.62 -20.73
N ARG A 884 49.58 1.50 -21.66
CA ARG A 884 48.45 2.45 -21.81
C ARG A 884 47.42 2.24 -20.69
N GLY A 885 46.66 3.30 -20.42
CA GLY A 885 45.64 3.30 -19.37
C GLY A 885 44.25 2.91 -19.90
N ALA A 886 43.24 3.70 -19.51
CA ALA A 886 41.88 3.60 -20.03
C ALA A 886 41.68 4.66 -21.12
N GLU A 887 41.47 4.22 -22.37
CA GLU A 887 41.33 5.08 -23.56
C GLU A 887 40.04 4.71 -24.33
N PRO A 888 38.84 5.12 -23.87
CA PRO A 888 37.59 4.89 -24.59
C PRO A 888 37.52 5.71 -25.88
N GLY A 889 36.93 5.15 -26.95
CA GLY A 889 36.86 5.76 -28.28
C GLY A 889 35.86 6.91 -28.42
N VAL A 890 34.70 6.65 -29.04
CA VAL A 890 33.76 7.71 -29.48
C VAL A 890 32.39 7.55 -28.84
N GLY A 891 31.91 8.57 -28.12
CA GLY A 891 30.55 8.61 -27.56
C GLY A 891 30.44 9.19 -26.14
N HIS A 892 29.70 8.50 -25.26
CA HIS A 892 29.56 8.84 -23.84
C HIS A 892 30.35 7.85 -23.01
N ALA A 893 31.39 8.31 -22.31
CA ALA A 893 32.38 7.40 -21.71
C ALA A 893 32.81 7.79 -20.29
N VAL A 894 33.11 6.78 -19.47
CA VAL A 894 33.80 6.93 -18.19
C VAL A 894 35.09 6.11 -18.24
N ALA A 895 36.24 6.77 -18.11
CA ALA A 895 37.55 6.15 -18.06
C ALA A 895 38.11 6.25 -16.64
N VAL A 896 38.56 5.13 -16.07
CA VAL A 896 39.17 5.05 -14.74
C VAL A 896 40.50 4.30 -14.88
N ALA A 897 41.61 4.91 -14.49
CA ALA A 897 42.92 4.27 -14.54
C ALA A 897 43.69 4.41 -13.21
N ALA A 898 44.31 3.33 -12.77
CA ALA A 898 45.37 3.35 -11.76
C ALA A 898 46.69 3.03 -12.46
N ALA A 899 47.67 3.93 -12.37
CA ALA A 899 48.95 3.80 -13.07
C ALA A 899 50.17 3.99 -12.14
N GLN A 900 51.12 3.06 -12.23
CA GLN A 900 52.39 3.11 -11.51
C GLN A 900 53.57 3.22 -12.50
N ALA A 901 54.71 3.76 -12.03
CA ALA A 901 56.03 3.69 -12.64
C ALA A 901 56.05 3.77 -14.19
N GLY A 902 55.77 4.96 -14.75
CA GLY A 902 55.87 5.23 -16.18
C GLY A 902 54.66 4.83 -17.04
N GLY A 903 53.64 4.18 -16.48
CA GLY A 903 52.35 3.98 -17.17
C GLY A 903 51.59 5.27 -17.48
N ARG A 904 50.67 5.22 -18.45
CA ARG A 904 49.71 6.30 -18.72
C ARG A 904 48.46 6.18 -17.86
N GLY A 905 47.93 7.31 -17.39
CA GLY A 905 46.59 7.40 -16.81
C GLY A 905 45.47 7.30 -17.86
N ALA A 906 44.25 7.70 -17.46
CA ALA A 906 43.09 7.73 -18.35
C ALA A 906 43.12 8.96 -19.29
N GLU A 907 42.87 8.74 -20.58
CA GLU A 907 42.69 9.82 -21.57
C GLU A 907 41.19 9.93 -21.97
N PRO A 908 40.62 11.14 -22.12
CA PRO A 908 39.21 11.30 -22.45
C PRO A 908 38.95 11.07 -23.94
N GLY A 909 37.98 10.19 -24.24
CA GLY A 909 37.52 9.88 -25.58
C GLY A 909 36.81 11.02 -26.31
N VAL A 910 36.50 10.81 -27.59
CA VAL A 910 35.84 11.79 -28.46
C VAL A 910 34.34 11.84 -28.17
N GLY A 911 33.93 12.76 -27.30
CA GLY A 911 32.53 13.03 -26.99
C GLY A 911 32.33 13.56 -25.56
N HIS A 912 31.24 13.17 -24.91
CA HIS A 912 31.01 13.46 -23.49
C HIS A 912 31.71 12.39 -22.63
N ALA A 913 33.01 12.56 -22.44
CA ALA A 913 33.86 11.68 -21.64
C ALA A 913 34.20 12.26 -20.26
N VAL A 914 34.29 11.40 -19.25
CA VAL A 914 34.84 11.70 -17.92
C VAL A 914 36.03 10.79 -17.67
N ALA A 915 37.21 11.35 -17.45
CA ALA A 915 38.43 10.61 -17.15
C ALA A 915 38.86 10.83 -15.70
N VAL A 916 39.18 9.74 -15.00
CA VAL A 916 39.67 9.71 -13.62
C VAL A 916 40.97 8.89 -13.59
N ALA A 917 42.06 9.48 -13.09
CA ALA A 917 43.35 8.82 -13.00
C ALA A 917 43.92 8.93 -11.58
N ALA A 918 44.38 7.81 -11.03
CA ALA A 918 45.23 7.74 -9.85
C ALA A 918 46.64 7.35 -10.30
N THR A 919 47.65 8.16 -9.95
CA THR A 919 49.03 7.99 -10.39
C THR A 919 49.99 8.09 -9.23
N GLU A 920 50.85 7.08 -9.06
CA GLU A 920 52.00 7.18 -8.17
C GLU A 920 53.22 7.77 -8.91
N ALA A 921 54.32 8.00 -8.18
CA ALA A 921 55.46 8.79 -8.66
C ALA A 921 56.01 8.28 -10.02
N GLY A 922 56.09 9.19 -11.00
CA GLY A 922 56.57 8.89 -12.36
C GLY A 922 55.50 8.49 -13.39
N GLY A 923 54.22 8.37 -13.01
CA GLY A 923 53.12 8.20 -13.96
C GLY A 923 52.71 9.51 -14.66
N ARG A 924 52.09 9.43 -15.84
CA ARG A 924 51.47 10.61 -16.51
C ARG A 924 49.99 10.72 -16.14
N GLY A 925 49.61 11.83 -15.48
CA GLY A 925 48.22 12.14 -15.12
C GLY A 925 47.31 12.48 -16.31
N ALA A 926 46.00 12.57 -16.04
CA ALA A 926 44.97 12.75 -17.07
C ALA A 926 45.07 14.09 -17.82
N ALA A 927 44.93 14.04 -19.15
CA ALA A 927 44.96 15.21 -20.01
C ALA A 927 43.60 15.93 -20.07
N LEU A 928 43.49 17.08 -19.40
CA LEU A 928 42.30 17.94 -19.44
C LEU A 928 42.18 18.70 -20.78
N GLY A 929 41.70 18.03 -21.82
CA GLY A 929 41.59 18.55 -23.19
C GLY A 929 40.16 18.71 -23.70
N CYS A 930 39.43 19.77 -23.31
CA CYS A 930 38.16 20.13 -23.95
C CYS A 930 38.38 20.75 -25.35
N ARG A 931 38.60 19.90 -26.37
CA ARG A 931 38.62 20.33 -27.78
C ARG A 931 37.21 20.58 -28.31
N VAL A 932 36.73 21.81 -28.16
CA VAL A 932 35.61 22.33 -28.98
C VAL A 932 36.17 22.76 -30.33
N SER A 933 35.86 21.99 -31.39
CA SER A 933 36.27 22.29 -32.76
C SER A 933 35.41 23.39 -33.37
N ALA A 934 35.87 24.64 -33.28
CA ALA A 934 35.30 25.74 -34.05
C ALA A 934 35.69 25.64 -35.54
N SER A 935 34.74 25.93 -36.43
CA SER A 935 34.94 26.08 -37.88
C SER A 935 34.29 27.41 -38.34
N PRO A 936 34.73 27.99 -39.48
CA PRO A 936 34.88 29.45 -39.56
C PRO A 936 33.62 30.22 -39.94
N SER A 937 33.63 31.51 -39.58
CA SER A 937 32.61 32.51 -39.90
C SER A 937 32.55 32.89 -41.39
N PRO A 938 31.37 33.00 -42.02
CA PRO A 938 31.18 33.90 -43.15
C PRO A 938 31.12 35.36 -42.65
N SER A 939 31.51 36.31 -43.50
CA SER A 939 31.54 37.73 -43.16
C SER A 939 30.25 38.46 -43.55
N ARG A 940 29.80 39.43 -42.74
CA ARG A 940 29.63 40.86 -43.09
C ARG A 940 28.62 41.60 -42.20
N ARG A 941 29.06 42.79 -41.75
CA ARG A 941 28.29 43.94 -41.22
C ARG A 941 27.56 43.72 -39.90
#